data_AF-G2RE91-F1
#
_entry.id   AF-G2RE91-F1
#
_cell.length_a   1.000
_cell.length_b   1.000
_cell.length_c   1.000
_cell.angle_alpha   90.00
_cell.angle_beta   90.00
_cell.angle_gamma   90.00
#
_symmetry.space_group_name_H-M   'P 1'
#
loop_
_entity.id
_entity.type
_entity.pdbx_description
1 polymer ?
#
loop_
_entity_poly.entity_id
_entity_poly.type
_entity_poly.pdbx_seq_one_letter_code
_entity_poly.pdbx_strand_id
1 'polypeptide(L)'
;SASVRLPKTRQALVPSDSQHPLAAQPEPAPVAAPLSLPVRDRRSTLSSSTTSSAAAAALFRSTLSPPASRSASPASSIIARSPARSMTAGSVFGGSGSGGAAAADPGHPLSLLLRSFVPHIAIHASEDVDRLVGEKGFAGGLWELLRPFGERVQGRVTIRDSNGGARAWEDFAVRFVRFGEGLEEPEALGGSVVLNGQAGGKGAGTGKRPDPIAQVETVVERHLRFAEEAYVASAASPPGTPTRQGLDVDATSPYYALYLRRLLSGIPLACHETFAHPVACVMAISSRNTAPIEALQKLYKETSQGERRPPPWVDGDYLRYYVLVHDEENGDITKSMALFDQMKRNFGLHCHLLRLRSTQSAETDDDSIPLPRSDWMTAAEELADIEESERREDFEDPTRYIFESDATAIRTFVREMVTQSVIPTMERNISLWNDQVASRRRGISGRFMSLSKRWAFGGSSRSSSGGTSGSSSNFDSLGFYRADSPEAIMRRLADFAFMLRDWKLAMSTYELLRSDFQNDKAWKYHAAANEMAALALLIMPPNMSSKTRIETISQMLEQAFYSYHTRCNSLYGAVRCIVLALELLRMRGGSGVDEAVRWGIRVLESKLLGSVGDALLKERLAICYASKQGVGSQAWGSRRRKSALWSVLAAEAWISQGKYVQAEKCLNEARTMYALLPGECGVQNFAGASDFLAQLNERLRAGLGIDMVSEGEQAQEGQGEPELLVDEESETLGTKRSRRASLIGTAGGGAGLETAPLNDTTSARLPDDEGATSPDDGFG
;
A
#
# COMPACT_ATOMS: atom_id res chain seq x y z
N SER A 1 -53.86 35.75 -45.95
CA SER A 1 -52.75 36.51 -46.56
C SER A 1 -52.52 37.80 -45.78
N ALA A 2 -51.26 38.20 -45.57
CA ALA A 2 -50.73 39.48 -45.01
C ALA A 2 -51.68 40.35 -44.12
N SER A 3 -51.46 40.57 -42.81
CA SER A 3 -50.29 41.09 -42.05
C SER A 3 -50.21 42.64 -41.98
N VAL A 4 -49.55 43.16 -40.92
CA VAL A 4 -48.82 44.45 -40.80
C VAL A 4 -49.38 45.59 -39.89
N ARG A 5 -48.77 45.69 -38.68
CA ARG A 5 -48.25 46.88 -37.92
C ARG A 5 -49.10 47.78 -36.95
N LEU A 6 -48.52 47.90 -35.75
CA LEU A 6 -48.44 49.00 -34.74
C LEU A 6 -47.76 50.30 -35.30
N PRO A 7 -47.56 51.46 -34.60
CA PRO A 7 -47.47 51.70 -33.13
C PRO A 7 -48.00 53.07 -32.58
N LYS A 8 -47.74 53.41 -31.29
CA LYS A 8 -47.73 54.79 -30.72
C LYS A 8 -47.07 54.93 -29.32
N THR A 9 -46.88 56.18 -28.85
CA THR A 9 -45.88 56.65 -27.84
C THR A 9 -46.32 58.00 -27.21
N ARG A 10 -45.78 58.63 -26.12
CA ARG A 10 -44.65 58.44 -25.15
C ARG A 10 -44.81 59.41 -23.92
N GLN A 11 -44.22 59.09 -22.73
CA GLN A 11 -43.85 60.03 -21.60
C GLN A 11 -45.00 60.73 -20.80
N ALA A 12 -44.87 61.24 -19.54
CA ALA A 12 -43.72 61.59 -18.65
C ALA A 12 -43.93 61.32 -17.10
N LEU A 13 -43.23 62.05 -16.18
CA LEU A 13 -42.78 61.69 -14.80
C LEU A 13 -43.59 62.17 -13.54
N VAL A 14 -43.56 61.37 -12.45
CA VAL A 14 -43.10 61.56 -11.01
C VAL A 14 -43.15 62.97 -10.35
N PRO A 15 -43.66 63.18 -9.09
CA PRO A 15 -42.88 63.09 -7.80
C PRO A 15 -43.66 62.67 -6.49
N SER A 16 -43.04 62.88 -5.30
CA SER A 16 -43.17 62.14 -4.02
C SER A 16 -43.68 62.93 -2.76
N ASP A 17 -43.73 62.22 -1.62
CA ASP A 17 -43.79 62.64 -0.18
C ASP A 17 -45.12 63.01 0.54
N SER A 18 -45.23 62.58 1.81
CA SER A 18 -46.08 63.16 2.89
C SER A 18 -45.59 62.75 4.31
N GLN A 19 -45.87 63.57 5.36
CA GLN A 19 -45.16 63.60 6.66
C GLN A 19 -46.05 63.50 7.93
N HIS A 20 -45.52 62.91 9.03
CA HIS A 20 -45.66 63.24 10.50
C HIS A 20 -47.07 63.41 11.19
N PRO A 21 -47.24 63.51 12.56
CA PRO A 21 -46.32 63.96 13.64
C PRO A 21 -46.30 63.14 14.99
N LEU A 22 -45.84 63.76 16.11
CA LEU A 22 -45.37 63.18 17.40
C LEU A 22 -46.26 63.40 18.67
N ALA A 23 -46.06 62.55 19.70
CA ALA A 23 -46.09 62.82 21.17
C ALA A 23 -45.76 61.51 21.96
N ALA A 24 -45.31 61.41 23.21
CA ALA A 24 -44.50 62.14 24.20
C ALA A 24 -44.37 61.17 25.44
N GLN A 25 -43.25 61.13 26.18
CA GLN A 25 -42.98 60.13 27.26
C GLN A 25 -43.45 60.58 28.69
N PRO A 26 -43.23 59.77 29.78
CA PRO A 26 -41.94 59.77 30.52
C PRO A 26 -41.39 58.40 31.03
N GLU A 27 -40.11 58.40 31.40
CA GLU A 27 -39.26 57.33 31.99
C GLU A 27 -39.14 57.49 33.56
N PRO A 28 -38.24 56.86 34.40
CA PRO A 28 -36.94 56.21 34.08
C PRO A 28 -36.43 54.94 34.86
N ALA A 29 -35.37 54.32 34.27
CA ALA A 29 -34.17 53.68 34.88
C ALA A 29 -34.23 52.37 35.76
N PRO A 30 -33.10 51.61 35.94
CA PRO A 30 -31.73 51.75 35.39
C PRO A 30 -31.06 50.49 34.74
N VAL A 31 -30.30 50.75 33.66
CA VAL A 31 -28.98 50.22 33.22
C VAL A 31 -28.43 48.86 33.72
N ALA A 32 -28.16 47.95 32.75
CA ALA A 32 -26.99 47.04 32.73
C ALA A 32 -26.62 46.67 31.27
N ALA A 33 -25.33 46.45 30.97
CA ALA A 33 -24.81 46.38 29.60
C ALA A 33 -24.92 44.99 28.91
N PRO A 34 -25.07 44.91 27.58
CA PRO A 34 -25.05 43.66 26.83
C PRO A 34 -23.61 43.20 26.51
N LEU A 35 -23.37 41.89 26.66
CA LEU A 35 -22.11 41.22 26.31
C LEU A 35 -21.95 41.12 24.79
N SER A 36 -20.89 41.72 24.25
CA SER A 36 -20.46 41.55 22.86
C SER A 36 -19.78 40.20 22.65
N LEU A 37 -20.37 39.33 21.82
CA LEU A 37 -19.73 38.10 21.35
C LEU A 37 -18.53 38.44 20.44
N PRO A 38 -17.39 37.74 20.53
CA PRO A 38 -16.20 38.07 19.77
C PRO A 38 -16.37 37.76 18.28
N VAL A 39 -16.17 38.78 17.44
CA VAL A 39 -15.97 38.61 16.00
C VAL A 39 -14.74 37.73 15.80
N ARG A 40 -14.90 36.66 15.01
CA ARG A 40 -13.83 35.69 14.73
C ARG A 40 -12.89 36.27 13.68
N ASP A 41 -11.86 36.98 14.13
CA ASP A 41 -10.93 37.71 13.25
C ASP A 41 -10.26 36.80 12.22
N ARG A 42 -10.63 36.99 10.93
CA ARG A 42 -9.91 36.44 9.78
C ARG A 42 -8.65 37.27 9.51
N ARG A 43 -7.61 37.14 10.34
CA ARG A 43 -6.27 37.69 10.06
C ARG A 43 -5.15 36.90 10.76
N SER A 44 -4.79 35.76 10.18
CA SER A 44 -3.52 35.06 10.46
C SER A 44 -2.95 34.41 9.20
N THR A 45 -2.96 35.16 8.09
CA THR A 45 -2.14 34.83 6.92
C THR A 45 -0.68 35.09 7.29
N LEU A 46 0.06 34.06 7.70
CA LEU A 46 1.51 34.18 7.85
C LEU A 46 2.10 34.44 6.45
N SER A 47 2.56 35.67 6.25
CA SER A 47 3.49 36.00 5.18
C SER A 47 4.87 35.49 5.61
N SER A 48 5.19 34.26 5.24
CA SER A 48 6.53 33.69 5.32
C SER A 48 6.79 32.87 4.05
N SER A 49 8.02 32.92 3.56
CA SER A 49 8.41 32.50 2.21
C SER A 49 8.46 30.98 2.03
N THR A 50 7.30 30.31 2.04
CA THR A 50 7.18 28.92 1.60
C THR A 50 7.12 28.87 0.08
N THR A 51 8.14 28.31 -0.57
CA THR A 51 8.21 28.15 -2.04
C THR A 51 7.29 27.05 -2.59
N SER A 52 6.45 26.44 -1.75
CA SER A 52 5.48 25.42 -2.12
C SER A 52 4.06 25.99 -2.15
N SER A 53 3.36 25.76 -3.27
CA SER A 53 1.93 26.08 -3.39
C SER A 53 1.11 25.38 -2.31
N ALA A 54 0.00 26.01 -1.88
CA ALA A 54 -0.93 25.48 -0.88
C ALA A 54 -1.43 24.07 -1.25
N ALA A 55 -1.58 23.81 -2.56
CA ALA A 55 -1.91 22.52 -3.14
C ALA A 55 -0.91 21.41 -2.78
N ALA A 56 0.38 21.67 -2.99
CA ALA A 56 1.47 20.76 -2.67
C ALA A 56 1.59 20.58 -1.14
N ALA A 57 1.48 21.67 -0.37
CA ALA A 57 1.45 21.62 1.10
C ALA A 57 0.33 20.69 1.63
N ALA A 58 -0.85 20.68 1.00
CA ALA A 58 -1.93 19.77 1.36
C ALA A 58 -1.63 18.29 1.05
N LEU A 59 -0.89 18.00 -0.04
CA LEU A 59 -0.39 16.65 -0.35
C LEU A 59 0.62 16.20 0.71
N PHE A 60 1.63 17.01 1.00
CA PHE A 60 2.68 16.66 1.96
C PHE A 60 2.12 16.48 3.40
N ARG A 61 1.15 17.31 3.81
CA ARG A 61 0.44 17.14 5.09
C ARG A 61 -0.38 15.84 5.17
N SER A 62 -0.85 15.27 4.05
CA SER A 62 -1.57 14.00 4.09
C SER A 62 -0.67 12.81 4.44
N THR A 63 0.63 12.86 4.11
CA THR A 63 1.60 11.82 4.51
C THR A 63 1.78 11.74 6.03
N LEU A 64 1.66 12.87 6.73
CA LEU A 64 1.74 12.93 8.19
C LEU A 64 0.41 12.56 8.91
N SER A 65 -0.67 12.32 8.16
CA SER A 65 -2.02 12.10 8.72
C SER A 65 -2.50 10.67 8.41
N PRO A 66 -2.95 9.86 9.40
CA PRO A 66 -3.53 8.55 9.11
C PRO A 66 -4.77 8.69 8.21
N PRO A 67 -4.95 7.92 7.12
CA PRO A 67 -6.06 8.14 6.18
C PRO A 67 -7.47 8.04 6.80
N ALA A 68 -7.62 7.26 7.88
CA ALA A 68 -8.87 7.14 8.63
C ALA A 68 -9.27 8.39 9.44
N SER A 69 -8.40 9.41 9.55
CA SER A 69 -8.66 10.63 10.34
C SER A 69 -9.56 11.65 9.62
N ARG A 70 -9.76 11.53 8.30
CA ARG A 70 -10.60 12.45 7.51
C ARG A 70 -12.00 11.87 7.28
N SER A 71 -12.78 11.77 8.36
CA SER A 71 -14.17 11.32 8.29
C SER A 71 -15.11 12.47 7.93
N ALA A 72 -15.51 12.56 6.65
CA ALA A 72 -16.58 13.46 6.21
C ALA A 72 -17.97 12.82 6.42
N SER A 73 -18.47 12.82 7.66
CA SER A 73 -19.87 12.51 8.02
C SER A 73 -20.19 12.88 9.47
N PRO A 74 -21.31 13.57 9.77
CA PRO A 74 -21.73 13.88 11.13
C PRO A 74 -22.49 12.69 11.77
N ALA A 75 -21.77 11.60 12.08
CA ALA A 75 -22.34 10.43 12.74
C ALA A 75 -21.72 10.23 14.13
N SER A 76 -22.42 10.72 15.16
CA SER A 76 -22.01 10.63 16.57
C SER A 76 -21.82 9.18 17.02
N SER A 77 -20.57 8.71 17.05
CA SER A 77 -20.20 7.44 17.71
C SER A 77 -19.07 7.70 18.70
N ILE A 78 -19.42 7.68 20.00
CA ILE A 78 -18.48 7.84 21.10
C ILE A 78 -17.70 6.54 21.25
N ILE A 79 -16.48 6.50 20.71
CA ILE A 79 -15.52 5.44 21.01
C ILE A 79 -14.46 6.02 21.95
N ALA A 80 -14.59 5.68 23.23
CA ALA A 80 -13.62 6.08 24.24
C ALA A 80 -12.24 5.44 23.96
N ARG A 81 -11.21 6.28 23.85
CA ARG A 81 -9.81 5.82 23.80
C ARG A 81 -9.35 5.38 25.20
N SER A 82 -9.29 4.07 25.42
CA SER A 82 -8.57 3.48 26.56
C SER A 82 -7.06 3.39 26.27
N PRO A 83 -6.19 3.51 27.29
CA PRO A 83 -4.74 3.50 27.10
C PRO A 83 -4.19 2.10 26.77
N ALA A 84 -2.93 2.09 26.31
CA ALA A 84 -2.26 0.97 25.65
C ALA A 84 -2.37 -0.39 26.38
N ARG A 85 -2.71 -1.43 25.60
CA ARG A 85 -2.45 -2.83 25.94
C ARG A 85 -1.20 -3.29 25.19
N SER A 86 -0.20 -3.75 25.94
CA SER A 86 0.98 -4.43 25.40
C SER A 86 0.56 -5.64 24.55
N MET A 87 0.88 -5.61 23.25
CA MET A 87 0.60 -6.70 22.34
C MET A 87 1.65 -7.81 22.52
N THR A 88 1.31 -8.82 23.31
CA THR A 88 2.04 -10.10 23.26
C THR A 88 1.90 -10.72 21.86
N ALA A 89 2.94 -11.40 21.39
CA ALA A 89 3.08 -11.88 20.01
C ALA A 89 2.05 -12.96 19.59
N GLY A 90 0.79 -12.56 19.43
CA GLY A 90 -0.31 -13.36 18.90
C GLY A 90 -0.36 -13.35 17.37
N SER A 91 -0.86 -14.43 16.78
CA SER A 91 -0.84 -14.64 15.33
C SER A 91 -1.75 -13.65 14.56
N VAL A 92 -1.17 -12.59 13.99
CA VAL A 92 -1.82 -11.67 13.03
C VAL A 92 -2.48 -12.44 11.87
N PHE A 93 -1.92 -13.59 11.51
CA PHE A 93 -2.34 -14.43 10.37
C PHE A 93 -3.23 -15.62 10.74
N GLY A 94 -3.82 -15.65 11.94
CA GLY A 94 -4.63 -16.80 12.38
C GLY A 94 -5.66 -16.48 13.46
N GLY A 95 -6.93 -16.43 13.07
CA GLY A 95 -8.07 -16.28 13.98
C GLY A 95 -9.11 -15.29 13.44
N SER A 96 -10.40 -15.60 13.63
CA SER A 96 -11.57 -14.89 13.07
C SER A 96 -11.84 -13.50 13.69
N GLY A 97 -10.80 -12.76 14.08
CA GLY A 97 -10.93 -11.43 14.69
C GLY A 97 -9.62 -10.67 14.96
N SER A 98 -8.45 -11.32 14.97
CA SER A 98 -7.17 -10.65 15.34
C SER A 98 -6.47 -9.95 14.17
N GLY A 99 -6.51 -10.53 12.96
CA GLY A 99 -5.92 -9.92 11.77
C GLY A 99 -6.60 -8.62 11.32
N GLY A 100 -7.80 -8.32 11.85
CA GLY A 100 -8.55 -7.11 11.53
C GLY A 100 -7.86 -5.82 11.97
N ALA A 101 -7.16 -5.81 13.11
CA ALA A 101 -6.52 -4.60 13.62
C ALA A 101 -5.35 -4.13 12.73
N ALA A 102 -4.50 -5.06 12.28
CA ALA A 102 -3.35 -4.80 11.43
C ALA A 102 -3.73 -4.58 9.94
N ALA A 103 -4.91 -5.04 9.51
CA ALA A 103 -5.48 -4.68 8.21
C ALA A 103 -6.19 -3.31 8.24
N ALA A 104 -6.73 -2.91 9.39
CA ALA A 104 -7.48 -1.67 9.56
C ALA A 104 -6.60 -0.41 9.58
N ASP A 105 -5.31 -0.49 9.94
CA ASP A 105 -4.36 0.61 9.74
C ASP A 105 -3.97 0.72 8.24
N PRO A 106 -4.34 1.79 7.52
CA PRO A 106 -4.00 1.96 6.11
C PRO A 106 -2.51 2.24 5.84
N GLY A 107 -1.72 2.54 6.89
CA GLY A 107 -0.26 2.69 6.81
C GLY A 107 0.51 1.39 6.98
N HIS A 108 -0.13 0.33 7.50
CA HIS A 108 0.54 -0.92 7.85
C HIS A 108 0.90 -1.76 6.60
N PRO A 109 2.11 -2.35 6.51
CA PRO A 109 2.58 -3.06 5.31
C PRO A 109 1.67 -4.18 4.81
N LEU A 110 1.00 -4.92 5.70
CA LEU A 110 0.03 -5.93 5.29
C LEU A 110 -1.19 -5.30 4.60
N SER A 111 -1.69 -4.17 5.10
CA SER A 111 -2.82 -3.46 4.50
C SER A 111 -2.45 -2.90 3.12
N LEU A 112 -1.24 -2.34 2.98
CA LEU A 112 -0.70 -1.89 1.70
C LEU A 112 -0.58 -3.04 0.69
N LEU A 113 0.00 -4.18 1.08
CA LEU A 113 0.10 -5.38 0.22
C LEU A 113 -1.28 -5.87 -0.22
N LEU A 114 -2.24 -5.99 0.71
CA LEU A 114 -3.59 -6.47 0.41
C LEU A 114 -4.41 -5.50 -0.44
N ARG A 115 -4.08 -4.20 -0.45
CA ARG A 115 -4.72 -3.17 -1.28
C ARG A 115 -4.00 -2.91 -2.61
N SER A 116 -2.78 -3.44 -2.81
CA SER A 116 -2.07 -3.37 -4.10
C SER A 116 -2.49 -4.46 -5.07
N PHE A 117 -2.68 -5.69 -4.58
CA PHE A 117 -3.08 -6.84 -5.40
C PHE A 117 -4.60 -7.03 -5.39
N VAL A 118 -5.30 -6.08 -6.01
CA VAL A 118 -6.78 -6.00 -6.07
C VAL A 118 -7.29 -6.10 -7.50
N PRO A 119 -8.56 -6.44 -7.75
CA PRO A 119 -9.08 -6.54 -9.11
C PRO A 119 -9.06 -5.19 -9.85
N HIS A 120 -8.44 -5.16 -11.02
CA HIS A 120 -8.44 -4.00 -11.91
C HIS A 120 -9.70 -3.98 -12.79
N ILE A 121 -10.37 -2.83 -12.83
CA ILE A 121 -11.57 -2.56 -13.62
C ILE A 121 -11.24 -1.43 -14.60
N ALA A 122 -11.21 -1.73 -15.89
CA ALA A 122 -10.97 -0.73 -16.92
C ALA A 122 -12.20 0.16 -17.13
N ILE A 123 -11.99 1.45 -17.41
CA ILE A 123 -13.02 2.39 -17.81
C ILE A 123 -12.86 2.70 -19.31
N HIS A 124 -13.87 2.40 -20.10
CA HIS A 124 -13.98 2.81 -21.52
C HIS A 124 -15.30 3.58 -21.70
N ALA A 125 -15.20 4.91 -21.65
CA ALA A 125 -16.33 5.83 -21.77
C ALA A 125 -16.47 6.37 -23.19
N SER A 126 -17.69 6.73 -23.58
CA SER A 126 -17.92 7.51 -24.80
C SER A 126 -17.58 8.98 -24.59
N GLU A 127 -17.19 9.67 -25.67
CA GLU A 127 -16.85 11.10 -25.66
C GLU A 127 -17.94 11.99 -25.00
N ASP A 128 -19.21 11.62 -25.12
CA ASP A 128 -20.33 12.36 -24.48
C ASP A 128 -20.36 12.21 -22.95
N VAL A 129 -19.87 11.08 -22.41
CA VAL A 129 -19.73 10.88 -20.96
C VAL A 129 -18.55 11.69 -20.45
N ASP A 130 -17.41 11.63 -21.13
CA ASP A 130 -16.24 12.41 -20.71
C ASP A 130 -16.47 13.91 -20.88
N ARG A 131 -17.30 14.35 -21.84
CA ARG A 131 -17.79 15.74 -21.91
C ARG A 131 -18.68 16.10 -20.72
N LEU A 132 -19.68 15.27 -20.39
CA LEU A 132 -20.56 15.48 -19.23
C LEU A 132 -19.77 15.51 -17.92
N VAL A 133 -18.75 14.67 -17.75
CA VAL A 133 -17.91 14.64 -16.55
C VAL A 133 -16.89 15.79 -16.55
N GLY A 134 -16.43 16.23 -17.73
CA GLY A 134 -15.61 17.43 -17.91
C GLY A 134 -16.35 18.73 -17.57
N GLU A 135 -17.65 18.84 -17.91
CA GLU A 135 -18.53 19.95 -17.50
C GLU A 135 -18.58 20.12 -15.95
N LYS A 136 -18.30 19.05 -15.20
CA LYS A 136 -18.24 19.04 -13.72
C LYS A 136 -16.86 19.34 -13.14
N GLY A 137 -15.86 19.63 -13.97
CA GLY A 137 -14.49 19.94 -13.55
C GLY A 137 -13.51 18.75 -13.48
N PHE A 138 -13.87 17.57 -14.01
CA PHE A 138 -13.01 16.38 -14.03
C PHE A 138 -12.42 16.14 -15.44
N ALA A 139 -11.25 16.73 -15.69
CA ALA A 139 -10.58 16.68 -17.00
C ALA A 139 -10.13 15.26 -17.40
N GLY A 140 -9.94 14.36 -16.44
CA GLY A 140 -9.63 12.94 -16.66
C GLY A 140 -10.85 12.05 -16.93
N GLY A 141 -12.03 12.63 -17.15
CA GLY A 141 -13.25 11.93 -17.55
C GLY A 141 -13.83 11.04 -16.46
N LEU A 142 -14.69 10.09 -16.85
CA LEU A 142 -15.38 9.21 -15.89
C LEU A 142 -14.41 8.42 -15.00
N TRP A 143 -13.23 8.07 -15.51
CA TRP A 143 -12.21 7.35 -14.74
C TRP A 143 -11.75 8.15 -13.52
N GLU A 144 -11.49 9.45 -13.67
CA GLU A 144 -11.03 10.31 -12.57
C GLU A 144 -12.07 10.38 -11.46
N LEU A 145 -13.33 10.60 -11.85
CA LEU A 145 -14.48 10.67 -10.95
C LEU A 145 -14.70 9.36 -10.17
N LEU A 146 -14.54 8.19 -10.80
CA LEU A 146 -14.74 6.89 -10.17
C LEU A 146 -13.56 6.44 -9.30
N ARG A 147 -12.33 6.88 -9.59
CA ARG A 147 -11.09 6.37 -9.00
C ARG A 147 -11.11 6.26 -7.46
N PRO A 148 -11.52 7.30 -6.68
CA PRO A 148 -11.49 7.22 -5.22
C PRO A 148 -12.47 6.17 -4.64
N PHE A 149 -13.59 5.94 -5.33
CA PHE A 149 -14.65 5.05 -4.85
C PHE A 149 -14.31 3.55 -4.97
N GLY A 150 -13.28 3.20 -5.75
CA GLY A 150 -12.77 1.82 -5.80
C GLY A 150 -11.92 1.43 -4.58
N GLU A 151 -11.30 2.40 -3.90
CA GLU A 151 -10.26 2.15 -2.90
C GLU A 151 -10.75 1.51 -1.60
N ARG A 152 -12.06 1.54 -1.37
CA ARG A 152 -12.78 0.78 -0.35
C ARG A 152 -14.24 0.63 -0.77
N VAL A 153 -14.65 -0.59 -1.11
CA VAL A 153 -16.04 -0.90 -1.48
C VAL A 153 -16.94 -0.76 -0.25
N GLN A 154 -18.10 -0.13 -0.39
CA GLN A 154 -18.95 0.21 0.76
C GLN A 154 -19.57 -1.04 1.42
N GLY A 155 -19.33 -1.16 2.74
CA GLY A 155 -19.88 -2.24 3.56
C GLY A 155 -19.18 -3.58 3.39
N ARG A 156 -19.78 -4.65 3.90
CA ARG A 156 -19.19 -6.00 3.87
C ARG A 156 -19.34 -6.64 2.49
N VAL A 157 -18.22 -7.17 1.99
CA VAL A 157 -18.11 -7.89 0.71
C VAL A 157 -17.85 -9.36 1.01
N THR A 158 -18.79 -10.23 0.64
CA THR A 158 -18.68 -11.68 0.82
C THR A 158 -18.02 -12.33 -0.40
N ILE A 159 -17.01 -13.16 -0.16
CA ILE A 159 -16.23 -13.89 -1.17
C ILE A 159 -16.21 -15.37 -0.78
N ARG A 160 -16.35 -16.26 -1.76
CA ARG A 160 -16.26 -17.72 -1.60
C ARG A 160 -14.86 -18.21 -1.99
N ASP A 161 -14.26 -19.02 -1.11
CA ASP A 161 -13.02 -19.75 -1.43
C ASP A 161 -13.27 -20.94 -2.37
N SER A 162 -12.20 -21.56 -2.87
CA SER A 162 -12.27 -22.67 -3.83
C SER A 162 -12.97 -23.93 -3.30
N ASN A 163 -13.25 -23.99 -2.00
CA ASN A 163 -13.94 -25.10 -1.33
C ASN A 163 -15.39 -24.73 -0.98
N GLY A 164 -15.88 -23.57 -1.46
CA GLY A 164 -17.23 -23.06 -1.21
C GLY A 164 -17.38 -22.28 0.11
N GLY A 165 -16.30 -22.10 0.88
CA GLY A 165 -16.31 -21.38 2.15
C GLY A 165 -16.47 -19.88 1.97
N ALA A 166 -17.59 -19.32 2.41
CA ALA A 166 -17.87 -17.88 2.31
C ALA A 166 -17.27 -17.09 3.48
N ARG A 167 -16.56 -15.99 3.18
CA ARG A 167 -16.01 -15.04 4.16
C ARG A 167 -16.33 -13.61 3.76
N ALA A 168 -16.62 -12.75 4.74
CA ALA A 168 -17.01 -11.36 4.51
C ALA A 168 -15.95 -10.37 5.01
N TRP A 169 -15.50 -9.50 4.12
CA TRP A 169 -14.41 -8.53 4.31
C TRP A 169 -14.94 -7.08 4.30
N GLU A 170 -14.30 -6.17 5.06
CA GLU A 170 -14.69 -4.75 5.22
C GLU A 170 -13.71 -3.76 4.59
N ASP A 171 -12.63 -4.31 4.04
CA ASP A 171 -11.44 -3.65 3.48
C ASP A 171 -11.22 -4.07 2.02
N PHE A 172 -12.22 -4.66 1.38
CA PHE A 172 -12.14 -5.04 -0.03
C PHE A 172 -12.13 -3.79 -0.92
N ALA A 173 -11.27 -3.82 -1.94
CA ALA A 173 -11.02 -2.70 -2.85
C ALA A 173 -10.90 -3.21 -4.29
N VAL A 174 -11.08 -2.31 -5.24
CA VAL A 174 -10.87 -2.51 -6.68
C VAL A 174 -10.11 -1.31 -7.25
N ARG A 175 -9.38 -1.50 -8.34
CA ARG A 175 -8.63 -0.42 -9.00
C ARG A 175 -9.34 0.02 -10.27
N PHE A 176 -9.77 1.28 -10.34
CA PHE A 176 -10.21 1.84 -11.61
C PHE A 176 -9.01 2.30 -12.43
N VAL A 177 -8.87 1.76 -13.63
CA VAL A 177 -7.79 2.08 -14.58
C VAL A 177 -8.38 2.56 -15.89
N ARG A 178 -7.65 3.39 -16.64
CA ARG A 178 -8.05 3.77 -17.99
C ARG A 178 -7.84 2.59 -18.93
N PHE A 179 -8.76 2.39 -19.86
CA PHE A 179 -8.64 1.28 -20.81
C PHE A 179 -7.44 1.48 -21.75
N GLY A 180 -6.52 0.51 -21.77
CA GLY A 180 -5.38 0.46 -22.69
C GLY A 180 -4.12 1.24 -22.24
N GLU A 181 -4.14 1.89 -21.08
CA GLU A 181 -2.94 2.53 -20.51
C GLU A 181 -2.09 1.53 -19.70
N GLY A 182 -0.86 1.93 -19.33
CA GLY A 182 0.01 1.16 -18.43
C GLY A 182 0.72 -0.06 -19.03
N LEU A 183 0.61 -0.29 -20.34
CA LEU A 183 1.22 -1.41 -21.06
C LEU A 183 2.75 -1.49 -20.91
N GLU A 184 3.27 -2.61 -20.42
CA GLU A 184 4.68 -3.01 -20.54
C GLU A 184 4.84 -3.92 -21.77
N GLU A 185 5.75 -3.56 -22.68
CA GLU A 185 6.06 -4.39 -23.83
C GLU A 185 6.87 -5.63 -23.41
N PRO A 186 6.57 -6.85 -23.91
CA PRO A 186 7.39 -8.02 -23.65
C PRO A 186 8.84 -7.83 -24.10
N GLU A 187 9.79 -8.28 -23.29
CA GLU A 187 11.21 -8.28 -23.65
C GLU A 187 11.43 -9.18 -24.88
N ALA A 188 11.89 -8.59 -25.98
CA ALA A 188 12.18 -9.34 -27.21
C ALA A 188 13.34 -10.33 -27.01
N LEU A 189 13.09 -11.61 -27.30
CA LEU A 189 14.09 -12.67 -27.29
C LEU A 189 15.06 -12.50 -28.48
N GLY A 190 16.07 -11.65 -28.29
CA GLY A 190 17.13 -11.41 -29.27
C GLY A 190 17.13 -9.98 -29.82
N GLY A 191 18.34 -9.42 -30.00
CA GLY A 191 18.51 -8.03 -30.41
C GLY A 191 18.00 -7.74 -31.83
N SER A 192 17.23 -6.66 -31.96
CA SER A 192 16.93 -5.90 -33.17
C SER A 192 16.83 -6.71 -34.48
N VAL A 193 15.69 -7.36 -34.70
CA VAL A 193 15.20 -7.65 -36.06
C VAL A 193 14.02 -6.75 -36.36
N VAL A 194 14.30 -5.61 -36.99
CA VAL A 194 13.26 -4.77 -37.62
C VAL A 194 12.71 -5.54 -38.82
N LEU A 195 11.60 -6.24 -38.63
CA LEU A 195 10.84 -6.81 -39.74
C LEU A 195 10.16 -5.66 -40.49
N ASN A 196 10.77 -5.32 -41.63
CA ASN A 196 10.37 -4.19 -42.47
C ASN A 196 9.03 -4.51 -43.16
N GLY A 197 7.93 -3.87 -42.74
CA GLY A 197 6.58 -4.26 -43.19
C GLY A 197 5.41 -3.36 -42.76
N GLN A 198 5.39 -2.12 -43.25
CA GLN A 198 4.20 -1.26 -43.42
C GLN A 198 3.09 -1.27 -42.35
N ALA A 199 3.15 -0.33 -41.41
CA ALA A 199 1.98 0.46 -40.98
C ALA A 199 2.45 1.86 -40.52
N GLY A 200 1.83 2.92 -41.01
CA GLY A 200 2.27 4.29 -40.74
C GLY A 200 1.66 4.90 -39.48
N GLY A 201 2.48 5.22 -38.49
CA GLY A 201 2.12 6.06 -37.34
C GLY A 201 3.29 6.99 -37.00
N LYS A 202 3.10 8.31 -37.11
CA LYS A 202 4.18 9.28 -36.88
C LYS A 202 4.41 9.54 -35.39
N GLY A 203 5.52 9.02 -34.87
CA GLY A 203 6.38 9.70 -33.90
C GLY A 203 5.79 10.12 -32.54
N ALA A 204 6.02 9.29 -31.54
CA ALA A 204 6.42 9.75 -30.20
C ALA A 204 7.83 9.18 -29.93
N GLY A 205 8.72 10.00 -29.37
CA GLY A 205 10.15 9.66 -29.30
C GLY A 205 10.45 8.45 -28.40
N THR A 206 11.59 7.80 -28.66
CA THR A 206 12.19 6.76 -27.80
C THR A 206 12.76 7.36 -26.51
N GLY A 207 11.95 8.13 -25.78
CA GLY A 207 12.21 8.51 -24.41
C GLY A 207 12.24 7.24 -23.56
N LYS A 208 13.43 6.90 -23.05
CA LYS A 208 13.60 5.81 -22.08
C LYS A 208 12.61 6.07 -20.94
N ARG A 209 11.63 5.19 -20.72
CA ARG A 209 10.64 5.37 -19.64
C ARG A 209 11.40 5.63 -18.33
N PRO A 210 11.00 6.65 -17.54
CA PRO A 210 11.67 6.95 -16.28
C PRO A 210 11.66 5.72 -15.37
N ASP A 211 12.74 5.50 -14.65
CA ASP A 211 12.89 4.37 -13.73
C ASP A 211 11.83 4.46 -12.62
N PRO A 212 10.93 3.46 -12.47
CA PRO A 212 9.90 3.48 -11.43
C PRO A 212 10.46 3.65 -10.02
N ILE A 213 11.64 3.10 -9.74
CA ILE A 213 12.29 3.24 -8.42
C ILE A 213 12.71 4.70 -8.22
N ALA A 214 13.40 5.30 -9.20
CA ALA A 214 13.81 6.70 -9.13
C ALA A 214 12.62 7.67 -8.99
N GLN A 215 11.47 7.37 -9.59
CA GLN A 215 10.25 8.15 -9.38
C GLN A 215 9.73 8.04 -7.94
N VAL A 216 9.70 6.83 -7.36
CA VAL A 216 9.31 6.62 -5.96
C VAL A 216 10.24 7.36 -5.00
N GLU A 217 11.56 7.26 -5.20
CA GLU A 217 12.57 8.00 -4.44
C GLU A 217 12.31 9.52 -4.52
N THR A 218 12.06 10.05 -5.72
CA THR A 218 11.81 11.49 -5.94
C THR A 218 10.53 11.98 -5.25
N VAL A 219 9.44 11.19 -5.26
CA VAL A 219 8.21 11.53 -4.53
C VAL A 219 8.49 11.61 -3.03
N VAL A 220 9.09 10.57 -2.45
CA VAL A 220 9.33 10.54 -1.00
C VAL A 220 10.32 11.63 -0.58
N GLU A 221 11.32 11.94 -1.41
CA GLU A 221 12.24 13.06 -1.21
C GLU A 221 11.53 14.43 -1.18
N ARG A 222 10.59 14.69 -2.10
CA ARG A 222 9.76 15.93 -2.08
C ARG A 222 8.95 16.03 -0.78
N HIS A 223 8.32 14.93 -0.34
CA HIS A 223 7.57 14.86 0.91
C HIS A 223 8.45 15.05 2.15
N LEU A 224 9.65 14.47 2.18
CA LEU A 224 10.62 14.65 3.24
C LEU A 224 11.11 16.10 3.30
N ARG A 225 11.52 16.65 2.15
CA ARG A 225 12.00 18.04 2.04
C ARG A 225 10.98 19.05 2.59
N PHE A 226 9.71 18.96 2.21
CA PHE A 226 8.67 19.84 2.75
C PHE A 226 8.53 19.73 4.27
N ALA A 227 8.69 18.53 4.83
CA ALA A 227 8.57 18.33 6.28
C ALA A 227 9.78 18.88 7.06
N GLU A 228 11.00 18.79 6.52
CA GLU A 228 12.17 19.46 7.09
C GLU A 228 12.01 20.99 7.03
N GLU A 229 11.59 21.55 5.88
CA GLU A 229 11.31 22.99 5.72
C GLU A 229 10.22 23.49 6.70
N ALA A 230 9.13 22.71 6.86
CA ALA A 230 8.06 23.02 7.81
C ALA A 230 8.49 22.91 9.29
N TYR A 231 9.40 21.99 9.61
CA TYR A 231 9.97 21.88 10.96
C TYR A 231 10.85 23.09 11.30
N VAL A 232 11.76 23.47 10.39
CA VAL A 232 12.62 24.66 10.55
C VAL A 232 11.77 25.93 10.70
N ALA A 233 10.72 26.09 9.90
CA ALA A 233 9.79 27.21 10.03
C ALA A 233 9.02 27.21 11.37
N SER A 234 8.67 26.05 11.91
CA SER A 234 7.98 25.93 13.21
C SER A 234 8.91 26.10 14.42
N ALA A 235 10.22 25.86 14.28
CA ALA A 235 11.21 26.03 15.35
C ALA A 235 11.44 27.52 15.71
N ALA A 236 11.06 28.45 14.83
CA ALA A 236 11.11 29.89 15.07
C ALA A 236 9.96 30.43 15.98
N SER A 237 9.32 29.57 16.76
CA SER A 237 8.25 29.91 17.72
C SER A 237 8.34 28.98 18.94
N PRO A 238 7.94 29.44 20.14
CA PRO A 238 8.14 28.66 21.37
C PRO A 238 7.46 27.28 21.29
N PRO A 239 8.14 26.20 21.70
CA PRO A 239 7.89 24.88 21.12
C PRO A 239 6.62 24.20 21.65
N GLY A 240 5.56 24.24 20.84
CA GLY A 240 4.49 23.24 20.85
C GLY A 240 4.98 21.90 20.27
N THR A 241 5.90 21.23 20.98
CA THR A 241 6.45 19.88 20.78
C THR A 241 6.15 19.14 19.45
N PRO A 242 7.19 18.92 18.64
CA PRO A 242 7.30 17.71 17.81
C PRO A 242 8.35 16.73 18.32
N THR A 243 8.08 15.43 18.15
CA THR A 243 9.08 14.34 18.04
C THR A 243 10.11 14.13 19.17
N ARG A 244 9.66 14.12 20.44
CA ARG A 244 10.43 13.49 21.55
C ARG A 244 10.37 11.94 21.55
N GLN A 245 9.98 11.33 20.43
CA GLN A 245 9.79 9.88 20.23
C GLN A 245 10.79 9.36 19.18
N GLY A 246 11.36 8.18 19.45
CA GLY A 246 12.26 7.45 18.56
C GLY A 246 11.51 6.74 17.42
N LEU A 247 12.04 5.61 16.96
CA LEU A 247 11.40 4.82 15.92
C LEU A 247 10.32 3.93 16.55
N ASP A 248 9.06 4.11 16.13
CA ASP A 248 7.99 3.25 16.61
C ASP A 248 8.16 1.81 16.07
N VAL A 249 8.06 0.84 16.98
CA VAL A 249 8.15 -0.60 16.65
C VAL A 249 6.82 -1.15 16.16
N ASP A 250 5.71 -0.58 16.62
CA ASP A 250 4.35 -1.03 16.33
C ASP A 250 3.73 -0.21 15.19
N ALA A 251 4.02 1.09 15.10
CA ALA A 251 3.59 1.93 13.98
C ALA A 251 4.60 1.93 12.81
N THR A 252 4.10 2.15 11.59
CA THR A 252 4.95 2.26 10.39
C THR A 252 5.26 3.72 10.08
N SER A 253 6.54 4.03 9.84
CA SER A 253 6.98 5.37 9.45
C SER A 253 6.15 5.89 8.26
N PRO A 254 5.60 7.12 8.30
CA PRO A 254 4.73 7.64 7.25
C PRO A 254 5.44 7.71 5.89
N TYR A 255 6.73 8.02 5.87
CA TYR A 255 7.54 8.05 4.65
C TYR A 255 7.82 6.65 4.10
N TYR A 256 8.01 5.65 4.97
CA TYR A 256 8.13 4.26 4.53
C TYR A 256 6.79 3.72 4.00
N ALA A 257 5.68 4.04 4.66
CA ALA A 257 4.34 3.70 4.17
C ALA A 257 4.05 4.37 2.81
N LEU A 258 4.48 5.63 2.61
CA LEU A 258 4.41 6.31 1.31
C LEU A 258 5.32 5.62 0.26
N TYR A 259 6.56 5.30 0.61
CA TYR A 259 7.50 4.58 -0.27
C TYR A 259 6.90 3.25 -0.74
N LEU A 260 6.40 2.43 0.18
CA LEU A 260 5.70 1.18 -0.13
C LEU A 260 4.48 1.43 -1.02
N ARG A 261 3.61 2.38 -0.66
CA ARG A 261 2.40 2.68 -1.42
C ARG A 261 2.72 3.11 -2.85
N ARG A 262 3.75 3.94 -3.04
CA ARG A 262 4.16 4.40 -4.38
C ARG A 262 4.83 3.29 -5.19
N LEU A 263 5.72 2.50 -4.58
CA LEU A 263 6.27 1.29 -5.21
C LEU A 263 5.17 0.34 -5.69
N LEU A 264 4.07 0.19 -4.94
CA LEU A 264 2.99 -0.75 -5.24
C LEU A 264 1.83 -0.17 -6.07
N SER A 265 1.76 1.15 -6.21
CA SER A 265 0.68 1.84 -6.94
C SER A 265 0.77 1.74 -8.46
N GLY A 266 1.99 1.54 -8.98
CA GLY A 266 2.29 1.56 -10.42
C GLY A 266 2.57 0.18 -11.03
N ILE A 267 1.89 -0.88 -10.57
CA ILE A 267 2.05 -2.22 -11.15
C ILE A 267 1.67 -2.15 -12.65
N PRO A 268 2.62 -2.42 -13.57
CA PRO A 268 2.36 -2.28 -15.00
C PRO A 268 1.49 -3.40 -15.54
N LEU A 269 0.79 -3.13 -16.63
CA LEU A 269 0.08 -4.16 -17.40
C LEU A 269 1.13 -4.98 -18.16
N ALA A 270 1.53 -6.12 -17.58
CA ALA A 270 2.66 -6.93 -18.04
C ALA A 270 2.25 -8.36 -18.45
N CYS A 271 3.06 -9.02 -19.26
CA CYS A 271 2.77 -10.38 -19.76
C CYS A 271 2.94 -11.49 -18.71
N HIS A 272 3.71 -11.25 -17.64
CA HIS A 272 4.18 -12.26 -16.68
C HIS A 272 3.38 -12.33 -15.37
N GLU A 273 2.48 -11.37 -15.14
CA GLU A 273 1.55 -11.34 -14.03
C GLU A 273 0.24 -10.67 -14.43
N THR A 274 -0.88 -11.12 -13.86
CA THR A 274 -2.22 -10.71 -14.31
C THR A 274 -2.95 -9.79 -13.33
N PHE A 275 -2.29 -9.33 -12.25
CA PHE A 275 -2.87 -8.39 -11.28
C PHE A 275 -3.35 -7.07 -11.92
N ALA A 276 -2.58 -6.55 -12.88
CA ALA A 276 -2.94 -5.35 -13.60
C ALA A 276 -3.89 -5.60 -14.80
N HIS A 277 -4.17 -6.86 -15.15
CA HIS A 277 -5.08 -7.19 -16.25
C HIS A 277 -6.52 -6.87 -15.83
N PRO A 278 -7.35 -6.31 -16.73
CA PRO A 278 -8.72 -5.97 -16.40
C PRO A 278 -9.54 -7.25 -16.15
N VAL A 279 -10.07 -7.42 -14.94
CA VAL A 279 -11.07 -8.47 -14.65
C VAL A 279 -12.44 -8.09 -15.21
N ALA A 280 -12.67 -6.79 -15.34
CA ALA A 280 -13.88 -6.20 -15.88
C ALA A 280 -13.58 -4.90 -16.64
N CYS A 281 -14.50 -4.47 -17.50
CA CYS A 281 -14.48 -3.21 -18.20
C CYS A 281 -15.85 -2.54 -18.12
N VAL A 282 -15.89 -1.32 -17.59
CA VAL A 282 -17.06 -0.45 -17.58
C VAL A 282 -17.17 0.22 -18.95
N MET A 283 -18.22 -0.10 -19.69
CA MET A 283 -18.59 0.54 -20.95
C MET A 283 -19.65 1.60 -20.68
N ALA A 284 -19.24 2.87 -20.66
CA ALA A 284 -20.11 3.97 -20.26
C ALA A 284 -20.59 4.81 -21.45
N ILE A 285 -21.90 5.07 -21.50
CA ILE A 285 -22.55 5.99 -22.45
C ILE A 285 -23.43 7.01 -21.73
N SER A 286 -23.66 8.17 -22.33
CA SER A 286 -24.52 9.22 -21.76
C SER A 286 -25.96 9.08 -22.25
N SER A 287 -26.95 9.39 -21.41
CA SER A 287 -28.35 9.55 -21.82
C SER A 287 -28.58 10.73 -22.76
N ARG A 288 -27.58 11.62 -22.93
CA ARG A 288 -27.59 12.71 -23.94
C ARG A 288 -27.32 12.19 -25.37
N ASN A 289 -26.82 10.97 -25.54
CA ASN A 289 -26.47 10.42 -26.86
C ASN A 289 -27.74 10.03 -27.65
N THR A 290 -27.82 10.43 -28.93
CA THR A 290 -28.99 10.19 -29.80
C THR A 290 -29.10 8.77 -30.35
N ALA A 291 -27.99 8.01 -30.36
CA ALA A 291 -27.88 6.64 -30.87
C ALA A 291 -27.13 5.73 -29.86
N PRO A 292 -27.66 5.59 -28.62
CA PRO A 292 -26.92 5.00 -27.49
C PRO A 292 -26.52 3.54 -27.70
N ILE A 293 -27.34 2.74 -28.40
CA ILE A 293 -27.02 1.34 -28.70
C ILE A 293 -25.91 1.24 -29.74
N GLU A 294 -25.86 2.15 -30.71
CA GLU A 294 -24.78 2.21 -31.71
C GLU A 294 -23.47 2.66 -31.06
N ALA A 295 -23.53 3.61 -30.13
CA ALA A 295 -22.39 4.01 -29.31
C ALA A 295 -21.83 2.82 -28.50
N LEU A 296 -22.68 2.04 -27.82
CA LEU A 296 -22.25 0.82 -27.12
C LEU A 296 -21.66 -0.22 -28.07
N GLN A 297 -22.25 -0.43 -29.24
CA GLN A 297 -21.70 -1.34 -30.25
C GLN A 297 -20.35 -0.86 -30.80
N LYS A 298 -20.12 0.46 -30.90
CA LYS A 298 -18.82 1.06 -31.25
C LYS A 298 -17.79 0.73 -30.17
N LEU A 299 -18.07 1.04 -28.89
CA LEU A 299 -17.17 0.73 -27.76
C LEU A 299 -16.84 -0.78 -27.67
N TYR A 300 -17.83 -1.65 -27.95
CA TYR A 300 -17.62 -3.09 -28.01
C TYR A 300 -16.70 -3.51 -29.18
N LYS A 301 -16.91 -2.98 -30.38
CA LYS A 301 -16.08 -3.28 -31.56
C LYS A 301 -14.63 -2.81 -31.37
N GLU A 302 -14.43 -1.61 -30.84
CA GLU A 302 -13.10 -1.05 -30.57
C GLU A 302 -12.25 -1.95 -29.68
N THR A 303 -12.85 -2.53 -28.64
CA THR A 303 -12.15 -3.37 -27.64
C THR A 303 -12.04 -4.85 -28.03
N SER A 304 -12.82 -5.32 -29.01
CA SER A 304 -12.82 -6.73 -29.46
C SER A 304 -12.11 -6.95 -30.79
N GLN A 305 -12.26 -6.02 -31.75
CA GLN A 305 -11.80 -6.15 -33.14
C GLN A 305 -11.04 -4.92 -33.66
N GLY A 306 -11.10 -3.78 -32.95
CA GLY A 306 -10.50 -2.52 -33.36
C GLY A 306 -9.09 -2.27 -32.80
N GLU A 307 -8.66 -1.02 -32.92
CA GLU A 307 -7.31 -0.54 -32.53
C GLU A 307 -7.05 -0.65 -31.02
N ARG A 308 -8.11 -0.64 -30.19
CA ARG A 308 -8.03 -0.80 -28.73
C ARG A 308 -8.14 -2.26 -28.29
N ARG A 309 -7.83 -3.24 -29.15
CA ARG A 309 -7.78 -4.64 -28.74
C ARG A 309 -6.63 -4.86 -27.74
N PRO A 310 -6.85 -5.58 -26.62
CA PRO A 310 -5.77 -5.88 -25.68
C PRO A 310 -4.69 -6.79 -26.32
N PRO A 311 -3.43 -6.77 -25.82
CA PRO A 311 -2.34 -7.61 -26.32
C PRO A 311 -2.66 -9.12 -26.27
N PRO A 312 -2.02 -9.98 -27.09
CA PRO A 312 -2.32 -11.41 -27.18
C PRO A 312 -2.03 -12.23 -25.90
N TRP A 313 -1.34 -11.66 -24.93
CA TRP A 313 -1.08 -12.21 -23.59
C TRP A 313 -2.05 -11.70 -22.51
N VAL A 314 -2.90 -10.73 -22.84
CA VAL A 314 -4.06 -10.32 -22.03
C VAL A 314 -5.31 -11.00 -22.60
N ASP A 315 -6.22 -11.44 -21.74
CA ASP A 315 -7.48 -12.01 -22.20
C ASP A 315 -8.50 -10.92 -22.58
N GLY A 316 -9.18 -11.12 -23.71
CA GLY A 316 -10.29 -10.28 -24.15
C GLY A 316 -11.66 -10.67 -23.57
N ASP A 317 -11.75 -11.82 -22.88
CA ASP A 317 -12.98 -12.32 -22.25
C ASP A 317 -13.14 -11.87 -20.78
N TYR A 318 -12.87 -10.58 -20.53
CA TYR A 318 -13.20 -9.93 -19.26
C TYR A 318 -14.69 -9.56 -19.19
N LEU A 319 -15.20 -9.40 -17.96
CA LEU A 319 -16.57 -8.99 -17.71
C LEU A 319 -16.85 -7.59 -18.29
N ARG A 320 -17.78 -7.47 -19.24
CA ARG A 320 -18.26 -6.17 -19.74
C ARG A 320 -19.45 -5.73 -18.91
N TYR A 321 -19.36 -4.56 -18.30
CA TYR A 321 -20.40 -3.98 -17.44
C TYR A 321 -20.87 -2.65 -18.02
N TYR A 322 -22.14 -2.55 -18.38
CA TYR A 322 -22.67 -1.45 -19.19
C TYR A 322 -23.29 -0.36 -18.32
N VAL A 323 -22.79 0.87 -18.39
CA VAL A 323 -23.28 1.99 -17.57
C VAL A 323 -23.94 3.04 -18.47
N LEU A 324 -25.20 3.33 -18.18
CA LEU A 324 -25.87 4.51 -18.73
C LEU A 324 -25.74 5.64 -17.71
N VAL A 325 -25.01 6.69 -18.06
CA VAL A 325 -24.84 7.90 -17.26
C VAL A 325 -25.99 8.85 -17.58
N HIS A 326 -26.87 9.08 -16.60
CA HIS A 326 -27.99 10.00 -16.70
C HIS A 326 -27.63 11.36 -16.10
N ASP A 327 -27.86 12.41 -16.87
CA ASP A 327 -27.83 13.80 -16.42
C ASP A 327 -29.14 14.12 -15.67
N GLU A 328 -29.05 14.24 -14.36
CA GLU A 328 -30.19 14.47 -13.45
C GLU A 328 -30.81 15.88 -13.62
N GLU A 329 -30.07 16.85 -14.17
CA GLU A 329 -30.51 18.25 -14.25
C GLU A 329 -31.13 18.60 -15.60
N ASN A 330 -30.55 18.10 -16.71
CA ASN A 330 -31.03 18.38 -18.07
C ASN A 330 -31.70 17.16 -18.75
N GLY A 331 -31.64 15.98 -18.13
CA GLY A 331 -32.11 14.73 -18.72
C GLY A 331 -33.56 14.39 -18.41
N ASP A 332 -34.19 13.64 -19.32
CA ASP A 332 -35.49 13.00 -19.08
C ASP A 332 -35.25 11.60 -18.48
N ILE A 333 -35.55 11.45 -17.18
CA ILE A 333 -35.39 10.17 -16.46
C ILE A 333 -36.29 9.07 -17.02
N THR A 334 -37.47 9.39 -17.57
CA THR A 334 -38.41 8.39 -18.12
C THR A 334 -37.86 7.82 -19.43
N LYS A 335 -37.33 8.68 -20.32
CA LYS A 335 -36.61 8.24 -21.51
C LYS A 335 -35.36 7.43 -21.15
N SER A 336 -34.63 7.87 -20.13
CA SER A 336 -33.40 7.19 -19.68
C SER A 336 -33.66 5.81 -19.08
N MET A 337 -34.76 5.65 -18.33
CA MET A 337 -35.23 4.34 -17.85
C MET A 337 -35.67 3.42 -19.01
N ALA A 338 -36.42 3.93 -19.98
CA ALA A 338 -36.83 3.14 -21.15
C ALA A 338 -35.63 2.67 -21.99
N LEU A 339 -34.61 3.52 -22.14
CA LEU A 339 -33.33 3.19 -22.75
C LEU A 339 -32.55 2.17 -21.92
N PHE A 340 -32.49 2.33 -20.60
CA PHE A 340 -31.84 1.37 -19.70
C PHE A 340 -32.48 -0.03 -19.78
N ASP A 341 -33.82 -0.09 -19.89
CA ASP A 341 -34.54 -1.35 -20.13
C ASP A 341 -34.25 -1.95 -21.51
N GLN A 342 -34.01 -1.13 -22.53
CA GLN A 342 -33.55 -1.60 -23.84
C GLN A 342 -32.12 -2.13 -23.75
N MET A 343 -31.23 -1.45 -23.02
CA MET A 343 -29.85 -1.89 -22.78
C MET A 343 -29.82 -3.25 -22.06
N LYS A 344 -30.66 -3.45 -21.03
CA LYS A 344 -30.85 -4.73 -20.34
C LYS A 344 -31.28 -5.87 -21.28
N ARG A 345 -32.23 -5.60 -22.19
CA ARG A 345 -32.70 -6.58 -23.18
C ARG A 345 -31.63 -6.94 -24.21
N ASN A 346 -30.78 -5.99 -24.60
CA ASN A 346 -29.79 -6.16 -25.66
C ASN A 346 -28.42 -6.69 -25.18
N PHE A 347 -28.00 -6.34 -23.97
CA PHE A 347 -26.65 -6.60 -23.44
C PHE A 347 -26.62 -7.42 -22.14
N GLY A 348 -27.78 -7.78 -21.59
CA GLY A 348 -27.92 -8.60 -20.39
C GLY A 348 -27.96 -7.81 -19.08
N LEU A 349 -27.79 -8.51 -17.97
CA LEU A 349 -28.04 -7.98 -16.61
C LEU A 349 -26.86 -7.22 -16.00
N HIS A 350 -25.65 -7.30 -16.58
CA HIS A 350 -24.45 -6.62 -16.09
C HIS A 350 -24.47 -5.15 -16.49
N CYS A 351 -25.32 -4.37 -15.84
CA CYS A 351 -25.61 -2.99 -16.24
C CYS A 351 -26.11 -2.13 -15.08
N HIS A 352 -25.90 -0.82 -15.18
CA HIS A 352 -26.36 0.14 -14.18
C HIS A 352 -26.80 1.48 -14.80
N LEU A 353 -27.73 2.17 -14.15
CA LEU A 353 -28.15 3.53 -14.48
C LEU A 353 -27.52 4.48 -13.46
N LEU A 354 -26.36 5.06 -13.79
CA LEU A 354 -25.65 5.98 -12.92
C LEU A 354 -26.22 7.40 -13.09
N ARG A 355 -26.96 7.88 -12.09
CA ARG A 355 -27.54 9.24 -12.07
C ARG A 355 -26.54 10.21 -11.47
N LEU A 356 -26.23 11.29 -12.18
CA LEU A 356 -25.29 12.33 -11.79
C LEU A 356 -25.87 13.69 -12.16
N ARG A 357 -25.61 14.73 -11.37
CA ARG A 357 -25.75 16.13 -11.85
C ARG A 357 -24.75 16.39 -12.97
N SER A 358 -24.93 17.45 -13.75
CA SER A 358 -23.95 17.93 -14.75
C SER A 358 -23.30 19.25 -14.38
N THR A 359 -23.83 19.97 -13.38
CA THR A 359 -23.17 21.11 -12.74
C THR A 359 -21.88 20.70 -12.01
N GLN A 360 -20.90 21.62 -12.02
CA GLN A 360 -19.74 21.55 -11.15
C GLN A 360 -20.15 21.94 -9.72
N SER A 361 -19.74 21.13 -8.74
CA SER A 361 -19.97 21.41 -7.33
C SER A 361 -18.89 22.35 -6.77
N ALA A 362 -19.31 23.34 -5.98
CA ALA A 362 -18.45 24.27 -5.26
C ALA A 362 -18.58 24.06 -3.74
N GLU A 363 -17.55 24.45 -2.97
CA GLU A 363 -17.56 24.41 -1.49
C GLU A 363 -18.74 25.17 -0.87
N THR A 364 -19.27 26.17 -1.58
CA THR A 364 -20.40 27.00 -1.14
C THR A 364 -21.76 26.33 -1.29
N ASP A 365 -21.85 25.17 -1.96
CA ASP A 365 -23.13 24.49 -2.17
C ASP A 365 -23.49 23.65 -0.92
N ASP A 366 -24.74 23.78 -0.46
CA ASP A 366 -25.25 23.19 0.79
C ASP A 366 -25.06 21.66 0.91
N ASP A 367 -24.96 20.95 -0.22
CA ASP A 367 -24.78 19.49 -0.30
C ASP A 367 -23.51 19.04 -1.02
N SER A 368 -22.51 19.92 -1.09
CA SER A 368 -21.15 19.59 -1.54
C SER A 368 -20.37 18.82 -0.47
N ILE A 369 -19.53 17.89 -0.92
CA ILE A 369 -18.49 17.26 -0.11
C ILE A 369 -17.17 17.27 -0.87
N PRO A 370 -16.01 17.38 -0.18
CA PRO A 370 -14.71 17.27 -0.84
C PRO A 370 -14.54 15.85 -1.40
N LEU A 371 -14.20 15.73 -2.69
CA LEU A 371 -13.85 14.46 -3.30
C LEU A 371 -12.51 13.99 -2.70
N PRO A 372 -12.44 12.79 -2.09
CA PRO A 372 -11.18 12.28 -1.58
C PRO A 372 -10.17 12.11 -2.73
N ARG A 373 -8.93 12.56 -2.53
CA ARG A 373 -7.83 12.15 -3.42
C ARG A 373 -7.61 10.64 -3.30
N SER A 374 -7.23 10.02 -4.42
CA SER A 374 -6.87 8.61 -4.47
C SER A 374 -5.61 8.39 -3.61
N ASP A 375 -5.63 7.49 -2.63
CA ASP A 375 -4.40 7.05 -1.94
C ASP A 375 -3.42 6.42 -2.96
N TRP A 376 -3.97 5.76 -3.99
CA TRP A 376 -3.26 4.91 -4.96
C TRP A 376 -2.94 5.64 -6.28
N MET A 377 -2.37 6.84 -6.15
CA MET A 377 -1.68 7.54 -7.23
C MET A 377 -0.33 6.87 -7.52
N THR A 378 0.04 6.74 -8.79
CA THR A 378 1.40 6.34 -9.17
C THR A 378 2.41 7.42 -8.80
N ALA A 379 3.69 7.06 -8.68
CA ALA A 379 4.75 8.05 -8.44
C ALA A 379 4.84 9.08 -9.59
N ALA A 380 4.62 8.66 -10.83
CA ALA A 380 4.60 9.54 -11.99
C ALA A 380 3.45 10.56 -11.95
N GLU A 381 2.23 10.13 -11.56
CA GLU A 381 1.08 11.02 -11.39
C GLU A 381 1.31 12.02 -10.26
N GLU A 382 1.79 11.59 -9.09
CA GLU A 382 2.02 12.53 -7.99
C GLU A 382 3.11 13.56 -8.29
N LEU A 383 4.18 13.18 -9.02
CA LEU A 383 5.17 14.16 -9.48
C LEU A 383 4.56 15.18 -10.44
N ALA A 384 3.73 14.74 -11.39
CA ALA A 384 3.03 15.65 -12.29
C ALA A 384 2.08 16.59 -11.54
N ASP A 385 1.34 16.10 -10.55
CA ASP A 385 0.44 16.90 -9.69
C ASP A 385 1.23 17.92 -8.85
N ILE A 386 2.37 17.53 -8.27
CA ILE A 386 3.26 18.43 -7.51
C ILE A 386 3.84 19.51 -8.43
N GLU A 387 4.38 19.13 -9.59
CA GLU A 387 4.94 20.09 -10.55
C GLU A 387 3.88 21.04 -11.12
N GLU A 388 2.66 20.56 -11.37
CA GLU A 388 1.57 21.42 -11.81
C GLU A 388 1.11 22.37 -10.70
N SER A 389 1.08 21.89 -9.45
CA SER A 389 0.82 22.71 -8.26
C SER A 389 1.89 23.78 -8.05
N GLU A 390 3.16 23.46 -8.26
CA GLU A 390 4.29 24.41 -8.17
C GLU A 390 4.30 25.43 -9.32
N ARG A 391 3.71 25.11 -10.48
CA ARG A 391 3.54 26.04 -11.61
C ARG A 391 2.34 26.97 -11.48
N ARG A 392 1.32 26.62 -10.69
CA ARG A 392 0.16 27.49 -10.44
C ARG A 392 0.52 28.51 -9.35
N GLU A 393 0.50 29.79 -9.71
CA GLU A 393 0.71 30.91 -8.77
C GLU A 393 -0.53 31.19 -7.90
N ASP A 394 -1.67 30.57 -8.22
CA ASP A 394 -2.94 30.76 -7.51
C ASP A 394 -2.96 30.07 -6.13
N PHE A 395 -3.51 30.77 -5.14
CA PHE A 395 -3.61 30.31 -3.75
C PHE A 395 -4.81 29.37 -3.47
N GLU A 396 -5.56 28.97 -4.50
CA GLU A 396 -6.78 28.16 -4.34
C GLU A 396 -6.48 26.70 -3.94
N ASP A 397 -7.34 26.13 -3.09
CA ASP A 397 -7.22 24.73 -2.67
C ASP A 397 -7.57 23.81 -3.86
N PRO A 398 -6.69 22.86 -4.26
CA PRO A 398 -6.94 21.95 -5.38
C PRO A 398 -8.00 20.88 -5.06
N THR A 399 -8.57 20.88 -3.85
CA THR A 399 -9.61 19.95 -3.44
C THR A 399 -10.86 20.13 -4.30
N ARG A 400 -11.09 19.17 -5.20
CA ARG A 400 -12.31 19.09 -6.01
C ARG A 400 -13.49 18.74 -5.11
N TYR A 401 -14.66 19.31 -5.39
CA TYR A 401 -15.91 19.00 -4.68
C TYR A 401 -16.84 18.16 -5.55
N ILE A 402 -17.72 17.39 -4.91
CA ILE A 402 -18.76 16.58 -5.53
C ILE A 402 -20.01 16.65 -4.67
N PHE A 403 -21.18 16.65 -5.29
CA PHE A 403 -22.45 16.57 -4.56
C PHE A 403 -22.59 15.23 -3.82
N GLU A 404 -23.15 15.27 -2.61
CA GLU A 404 -23.36 14.06 -1.79
C GLU A 404 -24.30 13.04 -2.49
N SER A 405 -25.26 13.51 -3.30
CA SER A 405 -26.12 12.66 -4.12
C SER A 405 -25.31 11.79 -5.08
N ASP A 406 -24.33 12.41 -5.75
CA ASP A 406 -23.56 11.80 -6.82
C ASP A 406 -22.53 10.84 -6.22
N ALA A 407 -21.87 11.26 -5.13
CA ALA A 407 -21.03 10.37 -4.34
C ALA A 407 -21.80 9.14 -3.83
N THR A 408 -23.09 9.30 -3.47
CA THR A 408 -23.95 8.19 -3.02
C THR A 408 -24.40 7.29 -4.16
N ALA A 409 -24.71 7.85 -5.34
CA ALA A 409 -24.99 7.10 -6.56
C ALA A 409 -23.77 6.27 -6.98
N ILE A 410 -22.58 6.88 -7.01
CA ILE A 410 -21.32 6.20 -7.35
C ILE A 410 -21.00 5.10 -6.33
N ARG A 411 -21.08 5.38 -5.02
CA ARG A 411 -20.88 4.35 -3.97
C ARG A 411 -21.81 3.14 -4.16
N THR A 412 -23.07 3.39 -4.51
CA THR A 412 -24.07 2.35 -4.77
C THR A 412 -23.71 1.53 -6.02
N PHE A 413 -23.41 2.20 -7.14
CA PHE A 413 -22.95 1.59 -8.39
C PHE A 413 -21.73 0.69 -8.19
N VAL A 414 -20.66 1.20 -7.57
CA VAL A 414 -19.42 0.44 -7.35
C VAL A 414 -19.69 -0.79 -6.49
N ARG A 415 -20.48 -0.65 -5.42
CA ARG A 415 -20.87 -1.77 -4.56
C ARG A 415 -21.67 -2.83 -5.31
N GLU A 416 -22.66 -2.42 -6.09
CA GLU A 416 -23.53 -3.31 -6.88
C GLU A 416 -22.70 -4.09 -7.91
N MET A 417 -21.93 -3.38 -8.75
CA MET A 417 -21.05 -3.96 -9.75
C MET A 417 -20.08 -4.99 -9.13
N VAL A 418 -19.40 -4.63 -8.04
CA VAL A 418 -18.41 -5.52 -7.41
C VAL A 418 -19.08 -6.76 -6.80
N THR A 419 -20.13 -6.58 -5.99
CA THR A 419 -20.73 -7.67 -5.22
C THR A 419 -21.64 -8.59 -6.04
N GLN A 420 -22.29 -8.07 -7.09
CA GLN A 420 -23.26 -8.84 -7.89
C GLN A 420 -22.69 -9.33 -9.22
N SER A 421 -21.63 -8.73 -9.75
CA SER A 421 -21.08 -9.08 -11.08
C SER A 421 -19.60 -9.45 -11.04
N VAL A 422 -18.70 -8.59 -10.54
CA VAL A 422 -17.25 -8.84 -10.60
C VAL A 422 -16.87 -10.08 -9.80
N ILE A 423 -17.18 -10.11 -8.50
CA ILE A 423 -16.79 -11.23 -7.61
C ILE A 423 -17.43 -12.55 -8.07
N PRO A 424 -18.75 -12.64 -8.33
CA PRO A 424 -19.35 -13.88 -8.84
C PRO A 424 -18.76 -14.37 -10.18
N THR A 425 -18.31 -13.46 -11.04
CA THR A 425 -17.62 -13.83 -12.29
C THR A 425 -16.21 -14.37 -12.02
N MET A 426 -15.45 -13.72 -11.13
CA MET A 426 -14.13 -14.21 -10.72
C MET A 426 -14.22 -15.57 -10.00
N GLU A 427 -15.19 -15.77 -9.10
CA GLU A 427 -15.47 -17.05 -8.43
C GLU A 427 -15.78 -18.17 -9.44
N ARG A 428 -16.66 -17.89 -10.43
CA ARG A 428 -16.96 -18.84 -11.52
C ARG A 428 -15.71 -19.18 -12.32
N ASN A 429 -14.92 -18.19 -12.69
CA ASN A 429 -13.70 -18.39 -13.48
C ASN A 429 -12.65 -19.22 -12.72
N ILE A 430 -12.47 -18.95 -11.42
CA ILE A 430 -11.63 -19.77 -10.53
C ILE A 430 -12.10 -21.22 -10.52
N SER A 431 -13.41 -21.48 -10.35
CA SER A 431 -13.96 -22.84 -10.39
C SER A 431 -13.66 -23.54 -11.71
N LEU A 432 -13.96 -22.89 -12.85
CA LEU A 432 -13.78 -23.45 -14.18
C LEU A 432 -12.31 -23.77 -14.49
N TRP A 433 -11.39 -22.86 -14.19
CA TRP A 433 -9.96 -23.09 -14.44
C TRP A 433 -9.37 -24.10 -13.44
N ASN A 434 -9.80 -24.11 -12.19
CA ASN A 434 -9.36 -25.11 -11.20
C ASN A 434 -9.76 -26.53 -11.63
N ASP A 435 -10.97 -26.73 -12.18
CA ASP A 435 -11.39 -28.04 -12.72
C ASP A 435 -10.56 -28.45 -13.96
N GLN A 436 -10.21 -27.51 -14.84
CA GLN A 436 -9.30 -27.75 -15.97
C GLN A 436 -7.88 -28.13 -15.50
N VAL A 437 -7.40 -27.54 -14.40
CA VAL A 437 -6.09 -27.87 -13.81
C VAL A 437 -6.16 -29.21 -13.06
N ALA A 438 -7.20 -29.46 -12.29
CA ALA A 438 -7.38 -30.69 -11.52
C ALA A 438 -7.58 -31.93 -12.41
N SER A 439 -8.27 -31.77 -13.55
CA SER A 439 -8.39 -32.82 -14.58
C SER A 439 -7.05 -33.11 -15.25
N ARG A 440 -6.22 -32.10 -15.54
CA ARG A 440 -4.82 -32.30 -15.98
C ARG A 440 -3.98 -33.03 -14.92
N ARG A 441 -4.03 -32.59 -13.65
CA ARG A 441 -3.32 -33.26 -12.53
C ARG A 441 -3.70 -34.75 -12.43
N ARG A 442 -5.00 -35.09 -12.54
CA ARG A 442 -5.48 -36.49 -12.52
C ARG A 442 -5.10 -37.28 -13.78
N GLY A 443 -5.18 -36.67 -14.97
CA GLY A 443 -4.88 -37.33 -16.25
C GLY A 443 -3.40 -37.58 -16.53
N ILE A 444 -2.49 -36.87 -15.85
CA ILE A 444 -1.03 -36.99 -16.06
C ILE A 444 -0.36 -37.89 -15.00
N SER A 445 -1.09 -38.30 -13.95
CA SER A 445 -0.62 -39.25 -12.92
C SER A 445 -0.20 -40.63 -13.46
N GLY A 446 -0.42 -40.93 -14.75
CA GLY A 446 0.07 -42.12 -15.45
C GLY A 446 1.20 -41.89 -16.47
N ARG A 447 1.72 -40.66 -16.65
CA ARG A 447 2.71 -40.33 -17.69
C ARG A 447 4.14 -40.05 -17.21
N PHE A 448 4.37 -39.97 -15.90
CA PHE A 448 5.71 -39.74 -15.34
C PHE A 448 6.62 -40.99 -15.26
N MET A 449 6.19 -42.16 -15.76
CA MET A 449 7.06 -43.35 -15.91
C MET A 449 7.82 -43.42 -17.26
N SER A 450 7.86 -42.34 -18.04
CA SER A 450 8.40 -42.34 -19.42
C SER A 450 9.80 -41.74 -19.60
N LEU A 451 10.56 -41.45 -18.54
CA LEU A 451 11.86 -40.75 -18.64
C LEU A 451 13.05 -41.39 -17.88
N SER A 452 12.98 -42.69 -17.53
CA SER A 452 14.06 -43.38 -16.79
C SER A 452 14.69 -44.60 -17.50
N LYS A 453 14.46 -44.80 -18.82
CA LYS A 453 15.06 -45.92 -19.60
C LYS A 453 15.72 -45.47 -20.91
N ARG A 454 16.65 -44.51 -20.85
CA ARG A 454 17.56 -44.18 -21.98
C ARG A 454 19.04 -44.08 -21.57
N TRP A 455 19.49 -44.99 -20.72
CA TRP A 455 20.91 -45.31 -20.50
C TRP A 455 21.08 -46.83 -20.42
N ALA A 456 21.16 -47.48 -21.58
CA ALA A 456 21.59 -48.87 -21.75
C ALA A 456 22.21 -49.03 -23.15
N PHE A 457 23.22 -49.88 -23.28
CA PHE A 457 24.15 -49.93 -24.42
C PHE A 457 23.60 -50.61 -25.68
N GLY A 458 24.05 -50.15 -26.85
CA GLY A 458 24.23 -50.96 -28.06
C GLY A 458 23.21 -50.82 -29.21
N GLY A 459 23.70 -50.86 -30.46
CA GLY A 459 22.92 -51.44 -31.57
C GLY A 459 22.38 -50.55 -32.71
N SER A 460 23.27 -49.87 -33.45
CA SER A 460 23.22 -49.64 -34.91
C SER A 460 21.89 -49.35 -35.69
N SER A 461 21.83 -48.14 -36.27
CA SER A 461 21.43 -47.82 -37.67
C SER A 461 19.96 -47.63 -38.11
N ARG A 462 19.81 -46.63 -39.03
CA ARG A 462 18.75 -46.37 -40.04
C ARG A 462 17.29 -46.28 -39.56
N SER A 463 16.67 -45.10 -39.53
CA SER A 463 16.34 -44.36 -40.76
C SER A 463 16.27 -42.83 -40.56
N SER A 464 16.54 -42.08 -41.63
CA SER A 464 16.41 -40.63 -41.68
C SER A 464 15.03 -40.20 -42.18
N SER A 465 14.23 -39.58 -41.32
CA SER A 465 13.21 -38.61 -41.74
C SER A 465 13.44 -37.30 -40.97
N GLY A 466 13.67 -36.22 -41.70
CA GLY A 466 13.96 -34.92 -41.13
C GLY A 466 12.72 -34.32 -40.47
N GLY A 467 12.57 -34.56 -39.16
CA GLY A 467 11.63 -33.86 -38.30
C GLY A 467 12.36 -33.38 -37.06
N THR A 468 12.89 -32.16 -37.09
CA THR A 468 13.47 -31.49 -35.92
C THR A 468 12.36 -31.10 -34.94
N SER A 469 11.74 -32.09 -34.31
CA SER A 469 10.87 -31.91 -33.15
C SER A 469 11.73 -31.65 -31.91
N GLY A 470 12.43 -30.52 -31.93
CA GLY A 470 12.74 -29.84 -30.69
C GLY A 470 11.40 -29.36 -30.13
N SER A 471 11.07 -29.75 -28.90
CA SER A 471 9.86 -29.30 -28.23
C SER A 471 10.01 -27.82 -27.85
N SER A 472 9.91 -26.92 -28.83
CA SER A 472 9.85 -25.48 -28.63
C SER A 472 8.64 -25.18 -27.76
N SER A 473 8.86 -24.73 -26.54
CA SER A 473 7.77 -24.26 -25.69
C SER A 473 7.08 -23.08 -26.37
N ASN A 474 5.78 -22.91 -26.13
CA ASN A 474 5.02 -21.79 -26.71
C ASN A 474 5.65 -20.43 -26.33
N PHE A 475 6.36 -20.39 -25.20
CA PHE A 475 7.10 -19.24 -24.70
C PHE A 475 8.28 -18.82 -25.60
N ASP A 476 9.19 -19.76 -25.93
CA ASP A 476 10.48 -19.45 -26.57
C ASP A 476 10.31 -18.79 -27.96
N SER A 477 9.21 -19.10 -28.66
CA SER A 477 8.88 -18.52 -29.96
C SER A 477 8.26 -17.11 -29.93
N LEU A 478 7.74 -16.66 -28.79
CA LEU A 478 6.96 -15.41 -28.67
C LEU A 478 7.50 -14.44 -27.61
N GLY A 479 8.30 -14.91 -26.64
CA GLY A 479 8.70 -14.14 -25.45
C GLY A 479 7.58 -13.97 -24.41
N PHE A 480 6.40 -14.54 -24.64
CA PHE A 480 5.25 -14.51 -23.74
C PHE A 480 4.36 -15.74 -23.95
N TYR A 481 3.59 -16.10 -22.92
CA TYR A 481 2.48 -17.04 -23.07
C TYR A 481 1.24 -16.30 -23.57
N ARG A 482 0.55 -16.86 -24.57
CA ARG A 482 -0.74 -16.34 -25.04
C ARG A 482 -1.81 -16.55 -23.97
N ALA A 483 -2.83 -15.67 -23.93
CA ALA A 483 -3.88 -15.72 -22.91
C ALA A 483 -4.69 -17.04 -22.87
N ASP A 484 -4.72 -17.78 -23.99
CA ASP A 484 -5.35 -19.09 -24.15
C ASP A 484 -4.45 -20.29 -23.78
N SER A 485 -3.18 -20.05 -23.45
CA SER A 485 -2.26 -21.12 -23.04
C SER A 485 -2.59 -21.64 -21.63
N PRO A 486 -2.36 -22.93 -21.33
CA PRO A 486 -2.64 -23.48 -20.01
C PRO A 486 -1.77 -22.86 -18.92
N GLU A 487 -0.56 -22.41 -19.24
CA GLU A 487 0.34 -21.70 -18.32
C GLU A 487 -0.23 -20.31 -17.97
N ALA A 488 -0.74 -19.57 -18.96
CA ALA A 488 -1.41 -18.29 -18.75
C ALA A 488 -2.72 -18.45 -17.95
N ILE A 489 -3.54 -19.45 -18.28
CA ILE A 489 -4.76 -19.78 -17.53
C ILE A 489 -4.45 -20.13 -16.08
N MET A 490 -3.40 -20.93 -15.83
CA MET A 490 -2.95 -21.25 -14.46
C MET A 490 -2.41 -20.02 -13.71
N ARG A 491 -1.65 -19.13 -14.37
CA ARG A 491 -1.16 -17.89 -13.76
C ARG A 491 -2.32 -17.01 -13.32
N ARG A 492 -3.30 -16.81 -14.20
CA ARG A 492 -4.51 -16.04 -13.93
C ARG A 492 -5.41 -16.67 -12.87
N LEU A 493 -5.56 -17.99 -12.84
CA LEU A 493 -6.25 -18.71 -11.76
C LEU A 493 -5.62 -18.39 -10.39
N ALA A 494 -4.30 -18.44 -10.31
CA ALA A 494 -3.57 -18.17 -9.08
C ALA A 494 -3.65 -16.69 -8.67
N ASP A 495 -3.55 -15.77 -9.62
CA ASP A 495 -3.69 -14.32 -9.37
C ASP A 495 -5.12 -13.95 -8.96
N PHE A 496 -6.15 -14.55 -9.58
CA PHE A 496 -7.55 -14.38 -9.19
C PHE A 496 -7.81 -14.93 -7.78
N ALA A 497 -7.28 -16.12 -7.45
CA ALA A 497 -7.35 -16.67 -6.10
C ALA A 497 -6.65 -15.77 -5.08
N PHE A 498 -5.52 -15.15 -5.44
CA PHE A 498 -4.82 -14.17 -4.61
C PHE A 498 -5.68 -12.91 -4.38
N MET A 499 -6.22 -12.30 -5.45
CA MET A 499 -7.11 -11.13 -5.35
C MET A 499 -8.39 -11.40 -4.52
N LEU A 500 -8.94 -12.62 -4.59
CA LEU A 500 -10.09 -13.07 -3.79
C LEU A 500 -9.71 -13.61 -2.40
N ARG A 501 -8.44 -13.51 -1.99
CA ARG A 501 -7.91 -13.92 -0.68
C ARG A 501 -7.97 -15.43 -0.40
N ASP A 502 -8.10 -16.28 -1.42
CA ASP A 502 -7.80 -17.71 -1.35
C ASP A 502 -6.30 -17.96 -1.58
N TRP A 503 -5.52 -17.56 -0.58
CA TRP A 503 -4.07 -17.71 -0.57
C TRP A 503 -3.62 -19.16 -0.75
N LYS A 504 -4.44 -20.14 -0.32
CA LYS A 504 -4.09 -21.56 -0.36
C LYS A 504 -4.14 -22.10 -1.80
N LEU A 505 -5.22 -21.80 -2.53
CA LEU A 505 -5.30 -22.15 -3.95
C LEU A 505 -4.20 -21.42 -4.75
N ALA A 506 -4.02 -20.11 -4.51
CA ALA A 506 -2.99 -19.31 -5.17
C ALA A 506 -1.59 -19.93 -5.00
N MET A 507 -1.15 -20.15 -3.76
CA MET A 507 0.16 -20.73 -3.42
C MET A 507 0.39 -22.08 -4.14
N SER A 508 -0.56 -23.02 -4.01
CA SER A 508 -0.46 -24.36 -4.61
C SER A 508 -0.54 -24.41 -6.15
N THR A 509 -0.95 -23.30 -6.77
CA THR A 509 -1.00 -23.14 -8.23
C THR A 509 0.29 -22.49 -8.74
N TYR A 510 0.82 -21.48 -8.03
CA TYR A 510 2.14 -20.94 -8.30
C TYR A 510 3.25 -21.99 -8.13
N GLU A 511 3.14 -22.91 -7.16
CA GLU A 511 4.11 -24.00 -6.99
C GLU A 511 4.27 -24.89 -8.22
N LEU A 512 3.20 -25.15 -8.98
CA LEU A 512 3.31 -25.83 -10.29
C LEU A 512 4.01 -24.95 -11.33
N LEU A 513 3.53 -23.72 -11.47
CA LEU A 513 4.02 -22.79 -12.49
C LEU A 513 5.52 -22.51 -12.37
N ARG A 514 6.06 -22.49 -11.15
CA ARG A 514 7.49 -22.29 -10.89
C ARG A 514 8.35 -23.30 -11.65
N SER A 515 8.04 -24.59 -11.61
CA SER A 515 8.83 -25.59 -12.34
C SER A 515 8.66 -25.46 -13.86
N ASP A 516 7.44 -25.19 -14.32
CA ASP A 516 7.14 -25.09 -15.75
C ASP A 516 7.87 -23.88 -16.38
N PHE A 517 7.77 -22.70 -15.75
CA PHE A 517 8.50 -21.50 -16.15
C PHE A 517 10.02 -21.64 -16.05
N GLN A 518 10.53 -22.47 -15.13
CA GLN A 518 11.97 -22.76 -15.03
C GLN A 518 12.45 -23.60 -16.22
N ASN A 519 11.68 -24.63 -16.59
CA ASN A 519 11.97 -25.51 -17.72
C ASN A 519 11.95 -24.73 -19.04
N ASP A 520 10.96 -23.86 -19.22
CA ASP A 520 10.81 -22.97 -20.37
C ASP A 520 11.79 -21.79 -20.39
N LYS A 521 12.62 -21.63 -19.34
CA LYS A 521 13.54 -20.49 -19.15
C LYS A 521 12.83 -19.12 -19.17
N ALA A 522 11.56 -19.08 -18.82
CA ALA A 522 10.75 -17.88 -18.73
C ALA A 522 11.08 -17.09 -17.45
N TRP A 523 12.29 -16.55 -17.33
CA TRP A 523 12.86 -16.08 -16.06
C TRP A 523 12.01 -15.04 -15.32
N LYS A 524 11.35 -14.11 -16.04
CA LYS A 524 10.47 -13.09 -15.45
C LYS A 524 9.17 -13.69 -14.90
N TYR A 525 8.62 -14.70 -15.58
CA TYR A 525 7.46 -15.49 -15.11
C TYR A 525 7.85 -16.37 -13.91
N HIS A 526 9.00 -17.05 -13.98
CA HIS A 526 9.54 -17.85 -12.89
C HIS A 526 9.79 -17.00 -11.64
N ALA A 527 10.34 -15.80 -11.80
CA ALA A 527 10.59 -14.86 -10.71
C ALA A 527 9.27 -14.46 -10.01
N ALA A 528 8.26 -14.04 -10.78
CA ALA A 528 6.98 -13.59 -10.25
C ALA A 528 6.16 -14.73 -9.61
N ALA A 529 6.23 -15.95 -10.17
CA ALA A 529 5.62 -17.13 -9.56
C ALA A 529 6.30 -17.51 -8.24
N ASN A 530 7.62 -17.35 -8.12
CA ASN A 530 8.35 -17.53 -6.86
C ASN A 530 7.97 -16.46 -5.82
N GLU A 531 7.96 -15.18 -6.21
CA GLU A 531 7.53 -14.05 -5.37
C GLU A 531 6.13 -14.29 -4.82
N MET A 532 5.13 -14.46 -5.69
CA MET A 532 3.73 -14.56 -5.24
C MET A 532 3.45 -15.84 -4.44
N ALA A 533 4.15 -16.94 -4.72
CA ALA A 533 4.07 -18.13 -3.90
C ALA A 533 4.65 -17.89 -2.49
N ALA A 534 5.78 -17.18 -2.38
CA ALA A 534 6.40 -16.85 -1.10
C ALA A 534 5.51 -15.91 -0.28
N LEU A 535 4.99 -14.85 -0.91
CA LEU A 535 4.04 -13.92 -0.28
C LEU A 535 2.75 -14.63 0.16
N ALA A 536 2.16 -15.49 -0.67
CA ALA A 536 0.98 -16.26 -0.30
C ALA A 536 1.25 -17.18 0.91
N LEU A 537 2.36 -17.94 0.90
CA LEU A 537 2.77 -18.80 2.02
C LEU A 537 3.07 -18.00 3.30
N LEU A 538 3.57 -16.76 3.15
CA LEU A 538 3.81 -15.80 4.23
C LEU A 538 2.54 -15.16 4.79
N ILE A 539 1.41 -15.17 4.07
CA ILE A 539 0.10 -14.66 4.52
C ILE A 539 -0.78 -15.78 5.07
N MET A 540 -0.70 -16.99 4.51
CA MET A 540 -1.51 -18.16 4.90
C MET A 540 -1.40 -18.52 6.40
N PRO A 541 -2.48 -19.02 7.02
CA PRO A 541 -2.39 -19.65 8.34
C PRO A 541 -1.35 -20.79 8.35
N PRO A 542 -0.67 -21.03 9.49
CA PRO A 542 0.41 -22.00 9.56
C PRO A 542 -0.06 -23.44 9.25
N ASN A 543 0.47 -24.00 8.18
CA ASN A 543 0.19 -25.31 7.59
C ASN A 543 1.31 -26.38 7.77
N MET A 544 2.43 -26.00 8.37
CA MET A 544 3.66 -26.80 8.55
C MET A 544 4.53 -26.20 9.66
N SER A 545 5.66 -26.84 10.00
CA SER A 545 6.61 -26.30 11.00
C SER A 545 7.13 -24.92 10.60
N SER A 546 7.39 -24.05 11.58
CA SER A 546 7.92 -22.70 11.31
C SER A 546 9.30 -22.73 10.66
N LYS A 547 10.15 -23.72 11.00
CA LYS A 547 11.46 -23.91 10.39
C LYS A 547 11.34 -24.26 8.91
N THR A 548 10.58 -25.31 8.59
CA THR A 548 10.35 -25.77 7.21
C THR A 548 9.72 -24.65 6.37
N ARG A 549 8.72 -23.94 6.90
CA ARG A 549 8.09 -22.82 6.19
C ARG A 549 9.10 -21.75 5.81
N ILE A 550 9.92 -21.30 6.77
CA ILE A 550 10.90 -20.24 6.53
C ILE A 550 11.94 -20.72 5.52
N GLU A 551 12.47 -21.94 5.65
CA GLU A 551 13.43 -22.51 4.70
C GLU A 551 12.87 -22.60 3.27
N THR A 552 11.62 -23.04 3.09
CA THR A 552 10.93 -23.04 1.80
C THR A 552 10.79 -21.61 1.25
N ILE A 553 10.38 -20.64 2.07
CA ILE A 553 10.29 -19.22 1.69
C ILE A 553 11.67 -18.68 1.27
N SER A 554 12.74 -18.95 2.00
CA SER A 554 14.11 -18.53 1.67
C SER A 554 14.50 -19.00 0.28
N GLN A 555 14.25 -20.27 -0.05
CA GLN A 555 14.55 -20.85 -1.38
C GLN A 555 13.75 -20.17 -2.50
N MET A 556 12.49 -19.81 -2.22
CA MET A 556 11.62 -19.11 -3.18
C MET A 556 12.10 -17.68 -3.42
N LEU A 557 12.45 -16.95 -2.35
CA LEU A 557 12.99 -15.59 -2.45
C LEU A 557 14.37 -15.56 -3.14
N GLU A 558 15.20 -16.58 -2.93
CA GLU A 558 16.47 -16.78 -3.66
C GLU A 558 16.23 -16.92 -5.17
N GLN A 559 15.31 -17.80 -5.56
CA GLN A 559 14.95 -18.01 -6.96
C GLN A 559 14.30 -16.77 -7.60
N ALA A 560 13.43 -16.07 -6.85
CA ALA A 560 12.81 -14.82 -7.30
C ALA A 560 13.85 -13.71 -7.50
N PHE A 561 14.64 -13.40 -6.48
CA PHE A 561 15.62 -12.32 -6.50
C PHE A 561 16.71 -12.56 -7.56
N TYR A 562 17.28 -13.77 -7.63
CA TYR A 562 18.27 -14.10 -8.66
C TYR A 562 17.67 -14.00 -10.08
N SER A 563 16.42 -14.41 -10.27
CA SER A 563 15.78 -14.36 -11.59
C SER A 563 15.43 -12.91 -11.98
N TYR A 564 14.90 -12.11 -11.06
CA TYR A 564 14.64 -10.69 -11.32
C TYR A 564 15.93 -9.90 -11.55
N HIS A 565 16.88 -9.97 -10.64
CA HIS A 565 18.11 -9.17 -10.68
C HIS A 565 19.07 -9.65 -11.78
N THR A 566 19.42 -10.94 -11.81
CA THR A 566 20.51 -11.47 -12.64
C THR A 566 20.05 -12.01 -14.00
N ARG A 567 18.79 -12.46 -14.14
CA ARG A 567 18.32 -13.15 -15.36
C ARG A 567 17.48 -12.28 -16.31
N CYS A 568 16.66 -11.38 -15.79
CA CYS A 568 15.85 -10.45 -16.60
C CYS A 568 16.09 -8.96 -16.27
N ASN A 569 17.00 -8.63 -15.36
CA ASN A 569 17.35 -7.25 -14.99
C ASN A 569 16.14 -6.37 -14.58
N SER A 570 15.09 -7.00 -14.04
CA SER A 570 13.90 -6.32 -13.51
C SER A 570 14.19 -5.84 -12.08
N LEU A 571 14.80 -4.67 -11.97
CA LEU A 571 15.20 -4.08 -10.69
C LEU A 571 13.97 -3.80 -9.80
N TYR A 572 12.89 -3.30 -10.41
CA TYR A 572 11.59 -3.10 -9.76
C TYR A 572 11.05 -4.40 -9.12
N GLY A 573 11.05 -5.51 -9.87
CA GLY A 573 10.60 -6.80 -9.35
C GLY A 573 11.47 -7.32 -8.22
N ALA A 574 12.80 -7.16 -8.32
CA ALA A 574 13.74 -7.56 -7.27
C ALA A 574 13.51 -6.77 -5.97
N VAL A 575 13.33 -5.45 -6.05
CA VAL A 575 13.05 -4.59 -4.89
C VAL A 575 11.66 -4.90 -4.31
N ARG A 576 10.61 -4.93 -5.13
CA ARG A 576 9.23 -5.24 -4.71
C ARG A 576 9.16 -6.57 -3.94
N CYS A 577 9.71 -7.63 -4.52
CA CYS A 577 9.70 -8.97 -3.96
C CYS A 577 10.29 -8.99 -2.54
N ILE A 578 11.50 -8.44 -2.36
CA ILE A 578 12.20 -8.51 -1.08
C ILE A 578 11.61 -7.56 -0.05
N VAL A 579 11.24 -6.34 -0.44
CA VAL A 579 10.67 -5.35 0.49
C VAL A 579 9.33 -5.85 1.06
N LEU A 580 8.46 -6.45 0.24
CA LEU A 580 7.24 -7.10 0.71
C LEU A 580 7.53 -8.33 1.59
N ALA A 581 8.47 -9.18 1.17
CA ALA A 581 8.81 -10.39 1.92
C ALA A 581 9.42 -10.08 3.30
N LEU A 582 10.25 -9.03 3.41
CA LEU A 582 10.86 -8.56 4.66
C LEU A 582 9.80 -8.21 5.69
N GLU A 583 8.81 -7.39 5.32
CA GLU A 583 7.75 -6.98 6.24
C GLU A 583 6.86 -8.16 6.66
N LEU A 584 6.51 -9.05 5.72
CA LEU A 584 5.78 -10.28 6.04
C LEU A 584 6.57 -11.22 6.96
N LEU A 585 7.86 -11.42 6.70
CA LEU A 585 8.76 -12.26 7.51
C LEU A 585 8.94 -11.68 8.93
N ARG A 586 9.08 -10.36 9.06
CA ARG A 586 9.11 -9.65 10.34
C ARG A 586 7.84 -9.93 11.14
N MET A 587 6.66 -9.79 10.52
CA MET A 587 5.37 -10.07 11.17
C MET A 587 5.19 -11.54 11.60
N ARG A 588 6.00 -12.48 11.09
CA ARG A 588 6.01 -13.87 11.57
C ARG A 588 6.83 -14.08 12.85
N GLY A 589 7.64 -13.12 13.26
CA GLY A 589 8.42 -13.18 14.49
C GLY A 589 9.52 -14.27 14.49
N GLY A 590 10.16 -14.48 15.64
CA GLY A 590 11.10 -15.57 15.86
C GLY A 590 12.29 -15.56 14.89
N SER A 591 12.46 -16.66 14.15
CA SER A 591 13.47 -16.78 13.07
C SER A 591 13.07 -16.06 11.78
N GLY A 592 11.79 -15.69 11.60
CA GLY A 592 11.35 -14.85 10.49
C GLY A 592 11.97 -13.46 10.54
N VAL A 593 12.26 -12.94 11.73
CA VAL A 593 12.98 -11.67 11.90
C VAL A 593 14.45 -11.78 11.45
N ASP A 594 15.13 -12.89 11.75
CA ASP A 594 16.52 -13.10 11.29
C ASP A 594 16.56 -13.24 9.75
N GLU A 595 15.53 -13.87 9.17
CA GLU A 595 15.32 -13.99 7.73
C GLU A 595 15.09 -12.64 7.06
N ALA A 596 14.13 -11.86 7.58
CA ALA A 596 13.78 -10.52 7.11
C ALA A 596 15.01 -9.60 7.04
N VAL A 597 15.84 -9.61 8.09
CA VAL A 597 17.05 -8.79 8.12
C VAL A 597 18.07 -9.23 7.07
N ARG A 598 18.28 -10.53 6.86
CA ARG A 598 19.24 -11.02 5.86
C ARG A 598 18.84 -10.57 4.44
N TRP A 599 17.55 -10.62 4.14
CA TRP A 599 17.02 -10.14 2.85
C TRP A 599 17.12 -8.62 2.69
N GLY A 600 16.86 -7.85 3.75
CA GLY A 600 17.06 -6.39 3.71
C GLY A 600 18.52 -5.99 3.51
N ILE A 601 19.46 -6.66 4.20
CA ILE A 601 20.91 -6.45 3.99
C ILE A 601 21.29 -6.73 2.53
N ARG A 602 20.82 -7.84 1.97
CA ARG A 602 21.11 -8.20 0.56
C ARG A 602 20.63 -7.15 -0.44
N VAL A 603 19.46 -6.54 -0.21
CA VAL A 603 18.96 -5.46 -1.09
C VAL A 603 19.84 -4.21 -0.99
N LEU A 604 20.27 -3.82 0.22
CA LEU A 604 21.23 -2.73 0.42
C LEU A 604 22.56 -3.01 -0.30
N GLU A 605 23.11 -4.21 -0.15
CA GLU A 605 24.36 -4.64 -0.80
C GLU A 605 24.26 -4.65 -2.33
N SER A 606 23.08 -4.98 -2.88
CA SER A 606 22.82 -4.96 -4.32
C SER A 606 22.66 -3.55 -4.92
N LYS A 607 22.59 -2.50 -4.09
CA LYS A 607 22.50 -1.08 -4.50
C LYS A 607 21.35 -0.79 -5.48
N LEU A 608 20.21 -1.44 -5.26
CA LEU A 608 19.00 -1.29 -6.08
C LEU A 608 18.08 -0.13 -5.64
N LEU A 609 18.34 0.44 -4.47
CA LEU A 609 17.58 1.56 -3.90
C LEU A 609 18.34 2.86 -4.12
N GLY A 610 17.61 3.98 -4.17
CA GLY A 610 18.20 5.30 -4.05
C GLY A 610 18.55 5.62 -2.59
N SER A 611 18.97 6.86 -2.34
CA SER A 611 19.41 7.28 -1.00
C SER A 611 18.28 7.33 0.03
N VAL A 612 17.04 7.60 -0.40
CA VAL A 612 15.86 7.63 0.47
C VAL A 612 15.45 6.20 0.82
N GLY A 613 15.38 5.32 -0.18
CA GLY A 613 15.11 3.89 0.03
C GLY A 613 16.17 3.20 0.89
N ASP A 614 17.45 3.53 0.69
CA ASP A 614 18.57 3.05 1.51
C ASP A 614 18.43 3.44 2.99
N ALA A 615 18.18 4.73 3.29
CA ALA A 615 18.01 5.22 4.65
C ALA A 615 16.75 4.65 5.33
N LEU A 616 15.62 4.61 4.61
CA LEU A 616 14.38 3.97 5.10
C LEU A 616 14.58 2.48 5.38
N LEU A 617 15.27 1.73 4.51
CA LEU A 617 15.51 0.31 4.74
C LEU A 617 16.45 0.08 5.93
N LYS A 618 17.43 0.98 6.19
CA LYS A 618 18.21 0.95 7.43
C LYS A 618 17.34 1.14 8.67
N GLU A 619 16.37 2.07 8.67
CA GLU A 619 15.36 2.17 9.75
C GLU A 619 14.60 0.85 9.92
N ARG A 620 14.10 0.25 8.82
CA ARG A 620 13.35 -1.02 8.91
C ARG A 620 14.20 -2.15 9.49
N LEU A 621 15.48 -2.22 9.17
CA LEU A 621 16.41 -3.19 9.76
C LEU A 621 16.65 -2.94 11.25
N ALA A 622 16.76 -1.67 11.68
CA ALA A 622 16.81 -1.32 13.10
C ALA A 622 15.57 -1.80 13.85
N ILE A 623 14.39 -1.54 13.31
CA ILE A 623 13.11 -1.90 13.93
C ILE A 623 12.86 -3.43 13.87
N CYS A 624 13.30 -4.13 12.82
CA CYS A 624 13.33 -5.60 12.79
C CYS A 624 14.16 -6.16 13.96
N TYR A 625 15.34 -5.61 14.25
CA TYR A 625 16.10 -6.04 15.42
C TYR A 625 15.47 -5.60 16.76
N ALA A 626 14.76 -4.48 16.81
CA ALA A 626 14.00 -4.03 17.98
C ALA A 626 12.90 -5.04 18.36
N SER A 627 12.16 -5.57 17.37
CA SER A 627 11.05 -6.49 17.61
C SER A 627 11.48 -7.85 18.19
N LYS A 628 12.77 -8.18 18.17
CA LYS A 628 13.32 -9.41 18.77
C LYS A 628 13.59 -9.24 20.26
N GLN A 629 12.51 -9.40 21.04
CA GLN A 629 12.57 -9.47 22.50
C GLN A 629 13.44 -10.64 22.96
N GLY A 630 14.20 -10.43 24.05
CA GLY A 630 15.03 -11.46 24.66
C GLY A 630 14.28 -12.26 25.72
N VAL A 631 14.82 -13.42 26.09
CA VAL A 631 14.22 -14.34 27.07
C VAL A 631 14.86 -14.16 28.45
N GLY A 632 14.05 -14.23 29.50
CA GLY A 632 14.49 -14.11 30.90
C GLY A 632 14.85 -12.68 31.33
N SER A 633 15.21 -12.53 32.61
CA SER A 633 15.53 -11.23 33.23
C SER A 633 16.71 -10.49 32.59
N GLN A 634 17.65 -11.23 31.99
CA GLN A 634 18.80 -10.69 31.27
C GLN A 634 18.53 -10.42 29.78
N ALA A 635 17.27 -10.56 29.32
CA ALA A 635 16.86 -10.39 27.92
C ALA A 635 17.79 -11.14 26.92
N TRP A 636 18.11 -12.41 27.24
CA TRP A 636 19.03 -13.22 26.44
C TRP A 636 18.50 -13.41 25.02
N GLY A 637 19.37 -13.23 24.03
CA GLY A 637 19.00 -13.30 22.61
C GLY A 637 18.33 -12.05 22.04
N SER A 638 18.06 -11.02 22.87
CA SER A 638 17.64 -9.71 22.36
C SER A 638 18.68 -9.12 21.40
N ARG A 639 18.23 -8.27 20.47
CA ARG A 639 19.10 -7.67 19.45
C ARG A 639 19.25 -6.15 19.58
N ARG A 640 19.03 -5.60 20.78
CA ARG A 640 19.12 -4.15 21.09
C ARG A 640 20.38 -3.47 20.54
N ARG A 641 21.58 -4.04 20.77
CA ARG A 641 22.85 -3.51 20.21
C ARG A 641 22.87 -3.43 18.69
N LYS A 642 22.24 -4.39 17.99
CA LYS A 642 22.12 -4.36 16.52
C LYS A 642 21.08 -3.34 16.08
N SER A 643 19.93 -3.29 16.75
CA SER A 643 18.89 -2.28 16.50
C SER A 643 19.48 -0.87 16.58
N ALA A 644 20.17 -0.56 17.68
CA ALA A 644 20.85 0.71 17.88
C ALA A 644 21.88 1.02 16.77
N LEU A 645 22.74 0.05 16.41
CA LEU A 645 23.71 0.21 15.31
C LEU A 645 23.02 0.56 13.98
N TRP A 646 21.94 -0.13 13.61
CA TRP A 646 21.20 0.16 12.39
C TRP A 646 20.48 1.53 12.45
N SER A 647 20.02 1.96 13.63
CA SER A 647 19.52 3.33 13.82
C SER A 647 20.63 4.38 13.63
N VAL A 648 21.85 4.12 14.10
CA VAL A 648 23.00 5.01 13.85
C VAL A 648 23.34 5.09 12.37
N LEU A 649 23.36 3.96 11.66
CA LEU A 649 23.58 3.91 10.21
C LEU A 649 22.46 4.63 9.43
N ALA A 650 21.20 4.53 9.88
CA ALA A 650 20.09 5.28 9.31
C ALA A 650 20.27 6.80 9.52
N ALA A 651 20.70 7.22 10.72
CA ALA A 651 20.98 8.62 11.01
C ALA A 651 22.12 9.19 10.15
N GLU A 652 23.20 8.45 9.96
CA GLU A 652 24.29 8.84 9.05
C GLU A 652 23.78 8.98 7.60
N ALA A 653 22.96 8.04 7.12
CA ALA A 653 22.36 8.09 5.80
C ALA A 653 21.39 9.28 5.64
N TRP A 654 20.69 9.69 6.69
CA TRP A 654 19.85 10.90 6.67
C TRP A 654 20.64 12.21 6.75
N ILE A 655 21.70 12.26 7.58
CA ILE A 655 22.59 13.44 7.68
C ILE A 655 23.30 13.70 6.35
N SER A 656 23.70 12.66 5.61
CA SER A 656 24.30 12.83 4.28
C SER A 656 23.32 13.35 3.22
N GLN A 657 22.01 13.29 3.49
CA GLN A 657 20.93 13.83 2.65
C GLN A 657 20.33 15.14 3.19
N GLY A 658 20.85 15.68 4.29
CA GLY A 658 20.31 16.87 4.94
C GLY A 658 18.91 16.68 5.57
N LYS A 659 18.53 15.44 5.92
CA LYS A 659 17.24 15.10 6.56
C LYS A 659 17.39 15.02 8.07
N TYR A 660 17.65 16.16 8.68
CA TYR A 660 18.05 16.25 10.07
C TYR A 660 16.95 15.80 11.05
N VAL A 661 15.67 16.05 10.76
CA VAL A 661 14.56 15.59 11.62
C VAL A 661 14.43 14.07 11.62
N GLN A 662 14.70 13.38 10.50
CA GLN A 662 14.70 11.90 10.50
C GLN A 662 15.96 11.34 11.18
N ALA A 663 17.11 12.00 10.98
CA ALA A 663 18.35 11.63 11.67
C ALA A 663 18.25 11.74 13.19
N GLU A 664 17.59 12.79 13.71
CA GLU A 664 17.35 12.97 15.14
C GLU A 664 16.54 11.81 15.73
N LYS A 665 15.43 11.42 15.09
CA LYS A 665 14.61 10.26 15.53
C LYS A 665 15.44 8.98 15.59
N CYS A 666 16.28 8.75 14.58
CA CYS A 666 17.15 7.59 14.51
C CYS A 666 18.21 7.60 15.64
N LEU A 667 18.82 8.75 15.95
CA LEU A 667 19.77 8.88 17.06
C LEU A 667 19.08 8.77 18.43
N ASN A 668 17.86 9.28 18.59
CA ASN A 668 17.06 9.11 19.80
C ASN A 668 16.68 7.64 20.02
N GLU A 669 16.35 6.89 18.97
CA GLU A 669 16.16 5.44 19.05
C GLU A 669 17.45 4.71 19.43
N ALA A 670 18.58 5.06 18.81
CA ALA A 670 19.88 4.48 19.15
C ALA A 670 20.23 4.67 20.63
N ARG A 671 20.09 5.91 21.15
CA ARG A 671 20.28 6.24 22.58
C ARG A 671 19.37 5.39 23.46
N THR A 672 18.08 5.31 23.13
CA THR A 672 17.09 4.50 23.88
C THR A 672 17.49 3.02 23.93
N MET A 673 17.85 2.44 22.78
CA MET A 673 18.27 1.03 22.70
C MET A 673 19.58 0.72 23.40
N TYR A 674 20.53 1.66 23.44
CA TYR A 674 21.77 1.51 24.20
C TYR A 674 21.56 1.68 25.71
N ALA A 675 20.68 2.58 26.16
CA ALA A 675 20.33 2.76 27.57
C ALA A 675 19.63 1.53 28.17
N LEU A 676 18.92 0.75 27.35
CA LEU A 676 18.24 -0.49 27.76
C LEU A 676 19.18 -1.72 27.89
N LEU A 677 20.49 -1.57 27.93
CA LEU A 677 21.44 -2.68 28.05
C LEU A 677 21.81 -2.96 29.53
N PRO A 678 21.76 -4.22 30.01
CA PRO A 678 22.25 -4.56 31.34
C PRO A 678 23.78 -4.39 31.42
N GLY A 679 24.26 -3.68 32.44
CA GLY A 679 25.69 -3.47 32.70
C GLY A 679 26.28 -2.26 31.97
N GLU A 680 26.20 -1.11 32.65
CA GLU A 680 27.04 0.09 32.59
C GLU A 680 27.41 0.72 31.22
N CYS A 681 27.11 2.03 31.13
CA CYS A 681 27.63 3.02 30.17
C CYS A 681 27.35 2.81 28.66
N GLY A 682 26.74 1.70 28.24
CA GLY A 682 26.22 1.52 26.87
C GLY A 682 27.31 1.57 25.78
N VAL A 683 27.43 2.70 25.08
CA VAL A 683 28.48 2.95 24.06
C VAL A 683 29.67 3.73 24.62
N GLN A 684 29.53 4.42 25.75
CA GLN A 684 30.53 5.35 26.29
C GLN A 684 31.87 4.65 26.59
N ASN A 685 31.84 3.36 26.94
CA ASN A 685 33.02 2.51 27.14
C ASN A 685 33.80 2.17 25.85
N PHE A 686 33.29 2.57 24.68
CA PHE A 686 33.90 2.33 23.37
C PHE A 686 34.27 3.65 22.70
N ALA A 687 35.44 4.20 23.03
CA ALA A 687 35.91 5.53 22.60
C ALA A 687 35.54 5.86 21.14
N GLY A 688 36.04 5.11 20.15
CA GLY A 688 35.76 5.40 18.73
C GLY A 688 34.28 5.33 18.31
N ALA A 689 33.42 4.59 19.02
CA ALA A 689 31.98 4.59 18.78
C ALA A 689 31.27 5.75 19.49
N SER A 690 31.78 6.17 20.65
CA SER A 690 31.35 7.39 21.34
C SER A 690 31.73 8.65 20.54
N ASP A 691 32.96 8.71 20.04
CA ASP A 691 33.48 9.79 19.19
C ASP A 691 32.68 9.91 17.88
N PHE A 692 32.38 8.78 17.23
CA PHE A 692 31.55 8.76 16.03
C PHE A 692 30.12 9.24 16.30
N LEU A 693 29.52 8.83 17.43
CA LEU A 693 28.22 9.36 17.84
C LEU A 693 28.28 10.85 18.16
N ALA A 694 29.35 11.34 18.79
CA ALA A 694 29.54 12.78 19.05
C ALA A 694 29.61 13.57 17.73
N GLN A 695 30.41 13.12 16.76
CA GLN A 695 30.53 13.74 15.43
C GLN A 695 29.19 13.73 14.66
N LEU A 696 28.39 12.66 14.75
CA LEU A 696 27.05 12.64 14.16
C LEU A 696 26.08 13.62 14.85
N ASN A 697 26.17 13.76 16.18
CA ASN A 697 25.34 14.72 16.92
C ASN A 697 25.75 16.18 16.66
N GLU A 698 27.04 16.47 16.47
CA GLU A 698 27.55 17.78 16.06
C GLU A 698 27.05 18.15 14.66
N ARG A 699 27.19 17.24 13.69
CA ARG A 699 26.65 17.42 12.33
C ARG A 699 25.12 17.58 12.31
N LEU A 700 24.41 16.91 13.22
CA LEU A 700 22.97 17.09 13.41
C LEU A 700 22.63 18.49 13.95
N ARG A 701 23.32 18.95 15.01
CA ARG A 701 23.09 20.27 15.62
C ARG A 701 23.33 21.42 14.64
N ALA A 702 24.46 21.37 13.93
CA ALA A 702 24.79 22.32 12.88
C ALA A 702 23.73 22.32 11.77
N GLY A 703 23.23 21.14 11.35
CA GLY A 703 22.18 20.99 10.35
C GLY A 703 20.80 21.51 10.78
N LEU A 704 20.46 21.40 12.08
CA LEU A 704 19.25 21.95 12.67
C LEU A 704 19.37 23.45 13.03
N GLY A 705 20.54 24.06 12.86
CA GLY A 705 20.78 25.47 13.20
C GLY A 705 20.79 25.77 14.70
N ILE A 706 20.86 24.75 15.56
CA ILE A 706 20.73 24.90 17.03
C ILE A 706 21.87 25.76 17.60
N ASP A 707 23.08 25.63 17.06
CA ASP A 707 24.27 26.33 17.57
C ASP A 707 24.24 27.84 17.26
N MET A 708 23.44 28.30 16.28
CA MET A 708 23.32 29.71 15.91
C MET A 708 22.41 30.53 16.84
N VAL A 709 21.65 29.88 17.74
CA VAL A 709 20.71 30.56 18.64
C VAL A 709 21.36 30.89 20.00
N SER A 710 22.46 30.22 20.36
CA SER A 710 23.09 30.38 21.68
C SER A 710 24.10 31.53 21.79
N GLU A 711 24.54 32.12 20.67
CA GLU A 711 25.50 33.24 20.66
C GLU A 711 24.86 34.61 20.36
N GLY A 712 23.53 34.66 20.22
CA GLY A 712 22.81 35.84 19.72
C GLY A 712 22.33 36.85 20.78
N GLU A 713 22.14 36.44 22.04
CA GLU A 713 21.57 37.31 23.07
C GLU A 713 22.40 37.35 24.37
N GLN A 714 22.64 38.58 24.84
CA GLN A 714 23.22 38.94 26.14
C GLN A 714 24.74 38.76 26.34
N ALA A 715 25.51 39.43 25.49
CA ALA A 715 26.70 40.14 25.97
C ALA A 715 26.28 41.40 26.77
N GLN A 716 25.82 41.22 28.02
CA GLN A 716 25.66 42.33 28.96
C GLN A 716 26.03 41.89 30.38
N GLU A 717 27.03 42.55 30.96
CA GLU A 717 27.59 42.22 32.27
C GLU A 717 26.54 42.42 33.39
N GLY A 718 26.23 41.34 34.11
CA GLY A 718 25.34 41.36 35.26
C GLY A 718 25.72 40.26 36.24
N GLN A 719 26.16 40.63 37.44
CA GLN A 719 26.56 39.67 38.48
C GLN A 719 25.33 38.92 39.02
N GLY A 720 25.33 37.59 38.92
CA GLY A 720 24.33 36.68 39.46
C GLY A 720 24.93 35.29 39.67
N GLU A 721 24.54 34.61 40.76
CA GLU A 721 25.18 33.37 41.21
C GLU A 721 24.87 32.16 40.30
N PRO A 722 25.75 31.13 40.26
CA PRO A 722 25.50 29.93 39.48
C PRO A 722 24.39 29.08 40.11
N GLU A 723 23.26 28.96 39.41
CA GLU A 723 22.20 28.02 39.78
C GLU A 723 22.68 26.58 39.50
N LEU A 724 22.71 25.75 40.55
CA LEU A 724 23.30 24.42 40.52
C LEU A 724 22.49 23.45 39.65
N LEU A 725 23.10 22.98 38.55
CA LEU A 725 22.69 21.74 37.90
C LEU A 725 22.90 20.58 38.87
N VAL A 726 21.85 19.81 39.12
CA VAL A 726 21.89 18.65 40.02
C VAL A 726 22.41 17.43 39.26
N ASP A 727 23.69 17.11 39.46
CA ASP A 727 24.26 15.82 39.09
C ASP A 727 23.77 14.74 40.07
N GLU A 728 22.96 13.78 39.61
CA GLU A 728 22.63 12.57 40.39
C GLU A 728 23.78 11.55 40.33
N GLU A 729 24.83 11.79 41.12
CA GLU A 729 25.83 10.77 41.42
C GLU A 729 25.20 9.61 42.21
N SER A 730 25.10 8.43 41.58
CA SER A 730 24.64 7.21 42.24
C SER A 730 25.81 6.49 42.94
N GLU A 731 26.07 6.83 44.20
CA GLU A 731 27.11 6.15 45.00
C GLU A 731 26.85 4.65 45.18
N THR A 732 27.89 3.84 44.98
CA THR A 732 27.86 2.39 45.27
C THR A 732 28.31 2.09 46.69
N LEU A 733 27.44 1.52 47.53
CA LEU A 733 27.81 1.00 48.85
C LEU A 733 27.55 -0.49 49.01
N GLY A 734 28.63 -1.25 49.15
CA GLY A 734 28.60 -2.71 49.32
C GLY A 734 28.60 -3.18 50.78
N THR A 735 27.98 -4.34 50.99
CA THR A 735 28.17 -5.28 52.13
C THR A 735 27.73 -4.85 53.54
N LYS A 736 26.68 -5.53 54.07
CA LYS A 736 26.85 -6.59 55.09
C LYS A 736 25.56 -7.37 55.41
N ARG A 737 25.77 -8.55 56.03
CA ARG A 737 24.84 -9.67 56.27
C ARG A 737 23.59 -9.38 57.12
N SER A 738 22.51 -10.08 56.76
CA SER A 738 21.61 -10.91 57.60
C SER A 738 20.91 -10.28 58.81
N ARG A 739 19.56 -10.33 58.79
CA ARG A 739 18.74 -10.78 59.94
C ARG A 739 17.39 -11.35 59.48
N ARG A 740 16.80 -12.18 60.34
CA ARG A 740 15.64 -13.04 60.10
C ARG A 740 14.50 -12.63 61.04
N ALA A 741 13.32 -12.31 60.50
CA ALA A 741 12.03 -12.20 61.22
C ALA A 741 10.91 -12.30 60.16
N SER A 742 10.25 -13.44 59.98
CA SER A 742 9.14 -13.97 60.80
C SER A 742 7.86 -13.13 60.70
N LEU A 743 6.99 -13.50 59.74
CA LEU A 743 5.62 -12.99 59.62
C LEU A 743 4.66 -13.91 60.37
N ILE A 744 3.81 -13.32 61.21
CA ILE A 744 2.65 -13.96 61.84
C ILE A 744 1.46 -13.84 60.87
N GLY A 745 0.71 -14.93 60.68
CA GLY A 745 -0.39 -14.98 59.71
C GLY A 745 -1.23 -16.27 59.78
N THR A 746 -1.94 -16.46 60.89
CA THR A 746 -3.11 -17.36 61.00
C THR A 746 -4.36 -16.68 60.42
N ALA A 747 -5.39 -17.35 59.89
CA ALA A 747 -5.62 -18.77 59.61
C ALA A 747 -6.77 -18.97 58.58
N GLY A 748 -6.90 -20.19 58.03
CA GLY A 748 -8.03 -20.70 57.24
C GLY A 748 -7.89 -20.49 55.72
N GLY A 749 -8.01 -21.49 54.84
CA GLY A 749 -8.30 -22.93 54.96
C GLY A 749 -9.00 -23.40 53.67
N GLY A 750 -8.79 -24.59 53.09
CA GLY A 750 -7.89 -25.71 53.41
C GLY A 750 -7.84 -26.70 52.21
N ALA A 751 -7.28 -27.91 52.45
CA ALA A 751 -6.92 -28.94 51.45
C ALA A 751 -5.79 -28.52 50.47
N GLY A 752 -4.65 -29.21 50.34
CA GLY A 752 -4.34 -30.62 50.62
C GLY A 752 -4.50 -31.45 49.32
N LEU A 753 -3.52 -32.23 48.85
CA LEU A 753 -2.34 -32.82 49.51
C LEU A 753 -1.12 -32.94 48.54
N GLU A 754 0.08 -32.86 49.15
CA GLU A 754 1.25 -33.76 49.00
C GLU A 754 1.88 -34.01 47.59
N THR A 755 3.06 -33.45 47.27
CA THR A 755 4.45 -33.82 47.67
C THR A 755 4.95 -35.14 47.03
N ALA A 756 5.84 -35.09 46.02
CA ALA A 756 7.33 -34.98 46.10
C ALA A 756 8.02 -36.35 46.38
N PRO A 757 9.35 -36.54 46.17
CA PRO A 757 10.40 -35.57 45.80
C PRO A 757 11.34 -35.99 44.64
N LEU A 758 12.33 -35.14 44.37
CA LEU A 758 13.48 -35.39 43.48
C LEU A 758 14.48 -36.41 44.07
N ASN A 759 15.40 -36.87 43.23
CA ASN A 759 16.81 -37.01 43.62
C ASN A 759 17.73 -36.71 42.42
N ASP A 760 18.76 -35.89 42.67
CA ASP A 760 19.80 -35.54 41.69
C ASP A 760 20.99 -36.50 41.77
N THR A 761 21.84 -36.50 40.72
CA THR A 761 22.91 -37.49 40.55
C THR A 761 24.31 -36.95 40.84
N THR A 762 25.15 -37.75 41.52
CA THR A 762 26.63 -37.80 41.54
C THR A 762 27.04 -38.80 42.65
N SER A 763 28.12 -39.60 42.61
CA SER A 763 29.24 -39.74 41.66
C SER A 763 30.02 -41.07 41.85
N ALA A 764 30.75 -41.49 40.80
CA ALA A 764 32.07 -42.16 40.83
C ALA A 764 32.24 -43.71 40.74
N ARG A 765 33.26 -44.09 39.94
CA ARG A 765 34.04 -45.36 39.82
C ARG A 765 33.54 -46.52 38.92
N LEU A 766 34.06 -46.53 37.68
CA LEU A 766 34.95 -47.53 37.02
C LEU A 766 35.15 -48.94 37.65
N PRO A 767 35.58 -49.98 36.87
CA PRO A 767 35.68 -50.12 35.39
C PRO A 767 35.18 -51.51 34.85
N ASP A 768 35.52 -51.83 33.59
CA ASP A 768 35.51 -53.15 32.91
C ASP A 768 34.11 -53.80 32.70
N ASP A 769 33.75 -54.46 31.59
CA ASP A 769 34.51 -55.32 30.67
C ASP A 769 33.75 -55.52 29.32
N GLU A 770 34.28 -56.35 28.42
CA GLU A 770 33.77 -56.69 27.07
C GLU A 770 32.37 -57.34 27.03
N GLY A 771 31.68 -57.29 25.86
CA GLY A 771 30.55 -58.21 25.61
C GLY A 771 29.48 -57.79 24.60
N ALA A 772 29.80 -57.94 23.31
CA ALA A 772 28.97 -58.27 22.14
C ALA A 772 27.41 -58.36 22.16
N THR A 773 26.86 -58.30 20.94
CA THR A 773 25.51 -58.73 20.48
C THR A 773 24.30 -57.78 20.60
N SER A 774 24.02 -57.14 19.46
CA SER A 774 22.69 -56.86 18.87
C SER A 774 21.86 -58.16 18.65
N PRO A 775 20.56 -58.15 18.25
CA PRO A 775 19.82 -57.06 17.57
C PRO A 775 18.32 -56.89 17.98
N ASP A 776 17.56 -56.28 17.06
CA ASP A 776 16.10 -56.32 16.82
C ASP A 776 15.18 -55.29 17.50
N ASP A 777 14.76 -54.35 16.63
CA ASP A 777 13.39 -54.05 16.24
C ASP A 777 12.32 -53.59 17.24
N GLY A 778 11.64 -52.51 16.82
CA GLY A 778 10.20 -52.64 16.59
C GLY A 778 9.30 -51.62 17.27
N PHE A 779 8.92 -50.59 16.50
CA PHE A 779 7.60 -49.93 16.49
C PHE A 779 6.81 -49.75 17.82
N GLY A 780 6.70 -48.49 18.22
CA GLY A 780 5.66 -47.94 19.09
C GLY A 780 5.44 -46.47 18.79
#